data_AF-A0AAD3H5K6-F1
#
_entry.id   AF-A0AAD3H5K6-F1
#
_cell.length_a   1.000
_cell.length_b   1.000
_cell.length_c   1.000
_cell.angle_alpha   90.00
_cell.angle_beta   90.00
_cell.angle_gamma   90.00
#
_symmetry.space_group_name_H-M   'P 1'
#
loop_
_entity.id
_entity.type
_entity.pdbx_description
1 polymer ?
#
loop_
_entity_poly.entity_id
_entity_poly.type
_entity_poly.pdbx_seq_one_letter_code
_entity_poly.pdbx_strand_id
1 'polypeptide(L)'
;MKVQEESEVASSTYDASSGASAALISSIKSMMDNCKPGSEKKIGELSSATTTQMLQLKKSQRQLGLLVGSDISAQVNLKRRQVENEALLLQNILYEKNHLENEIRSCTQVDSTFLFKMAKDELEVASNEINEENKAEDATEEMDQDEIIDIFLAPSKAARKEGTATYSHHDTARHSANLSKLHQELSTRGSLHTQVLKAKKEKSQLLQELNKKRKFLASVPKQIEQLEKGMDVIKKHFQDFNHPETSLSLTTDERDEVAGNLCGPLYTLYVQLKTFIHANKDSPLYSGWSVTIKDIDNDTSMEINTENEKLAAMYKKLVRKNEKCIQLQIPVKNGSKDEMLKVEFEYYSELNFVTARVVQDKASELLWSSKSKTSKTVSSLLLQDLIENDNGQDLPTGSAENIILKIDADSNSHSLSGVIETRNVETEEDGIDFDMEEENEEVPSLSQMALWKLRQSFFTSSEIGRPYNWCQYVAGLNFTSKHLGENLENNDMMTQSQIEASMKTMMQLIQRRVRSHVVLRQHLKSFGNGVVNVHPSVDPSDFKTKILNFSELANDDNSVIYALTLKCNTKTLKCQVKIDSRYPVQPPTWSLQEATTLVPNSRGDSNLYDCTLGNIEARVNSLEGGNGIYYNQEVVESFDWILSHQLRQIMLEWDLMLSNTDGAAVKNSAANEMRGRGRCPSSLYELYKHGL
;
A
#
# COMPACT_ATOMS: atom_id res chain seq x y z
N MET A 1 -23.51 -53.29 -94.84
CA MET A 1 -23.14 -54.37 -95.78
C MET A 1 -24.26 -55.39 -95.97
N LYS A 2 -24.86 -56.00 -94.93
CA LYS A 2 -26.03 -56.91 -95.10
C LYS A 2 -27.28 -56.29 -95.77
N VAL A 3 -27.50 -54.99 -95.59
CA VAL A 3 -28.63 -54.25 -96.18
C VAL A 3 -28.47 -54.02 -97.69
N GLN A 4 -27.25 -54.06 -98.23
CA GLN A 4 -27.00 -53.93 -99.67
C GLN A 4 -27.25 -55.25 -100.43
N GLU A 5 -26.90 -56.40 -99.83
CA GLU A 5 -27.22 -57.71 -100.40
C GLU A 5 -28.74 -57.99 -100.42
N GLU A 6 -29.48 -57.58 -99.39
CA GLU A 6 -30.94 -57.76 -99.33
C GLU A 6 -31.70 -56.83 -100.30
N SER A 7 -31.11 -55.68 -100.66
CA SER A 7 -31.64 -54.76 -101.68
C SER A 7 -31.52 -55.31 -103.10
N GLU A 8 -30.42 -56.00 -103.44
CA GLU A 8 -30.25 -56.64 -104.75
C GLU A 8 -31.20 -57.84 -104.92
N VAL A 9 -31.45 -58.60 -103.85
CA VAL A 9 -32.43 -59.71 -103.84
C VAL A 9 -33.86 -59.21 -104.01
N ALA A 10 -34.22 -58.04 -103.43
CA ALA A 10 -35.53 -57.41 -103.59
C ALA A 10 -35.74 -56.85 -105.02
N SER A 11 -34.71 -56.26 -105.64
CA SER A 11 -34.79 -55.79 -107.04
C SER A 11 -34.95 -56.95 -108.01
N SER A 12 -34.17 -58.03 -107.83
CA SER A 12 -34.22 -59.25 -108.64
C SER A 12 -35.59 -59.96 -108.56
N THR A 13 -36.21 -59.99 -107.37
CA THR A 13 -37.56 -60.56 -107.20
C THR A 13 -38.67 -59.67 -107.75
N TYR A 14 -38.50 -58.35 -107.74
CA TYR A 14 -39.43 -57.43 -108.39
C TYR A 14 -39.42 -57.61 -109.91
N ASP A 15 -38.22 -57.67 -110.52
CA ASP A 15 -38.03 -57.91 -111.96
C ASP A 15 -38.57 -59.29 -112.38
N ALA A 16 -38.37 -60.33 -111.57
CA ALA A 16 -38.95 -61.65 -111.79
C ALA A 16 -40.49 -61.65 -111.73
N SER A 17 -41.09 -60.87 -110.81
CA SER A 17 -42.56 -60.77 -110.70
C SER A 17 -43.19 -59.95 -111.83
N SER A 18 -42.50 -58.89 -112.28
CA SER A 18 -42.88 -58.07 -113.44
C SER A 18 -42.83 -58.88 -114.74
N GLY A 19 -41.74 -59.64 -114.94
CA GLY A 19 -41.61 -60.57 -116.07
C GLY A 19 -42.67 -61.68 -116.08
N ALA A 20 -42.98 -62.25 -114.91
CA ALA A 20 -44.04 -63.25 -114.79
C ALA A 20 -45.44 -62.67 -115.06
N SER A 21 -45.74 -61.45 -114.60
CA SER A 21 -46.99 -60.74 -114.90
C SER A 21 -47.15 -60.45 -116.40
N ALA A 22 -46.10 -59.97 -117.06
CA ALA A 22 -46.10 -59.68 -118.49
C ALA A 22 -46.27 -60.97 -119.34
N ALA A 23 -45.66 -62.07 -118.93
CA ALA A 23 -45.82 -63.38 -119.57
C ALA A 23 -47.25 -63.93 -119.41
N LEU A 24 -47.86 -63.74 -118.24
CA LEU A 24 -49.23 -64.16 -117.93
C LEU A 24 -50.26 -63.35 -118.75
N ILE A 25 -50.07 -62.04 -118.86
CA ILE A 25 -50.87 -61.16 -119.72
C ILE A 25 -50.75 -61.57 -121.20
N SER A 26 -49.54 -61.93 -121.65
CA SER A 26 -49.31 -62.41 -123.03
C SER A 26 -49.95 -63.77 -123.30
N SER A 27 -49.91 -64.70 -122.33
CA SER A 27 -50.61 -66.00 -122.40
C SER A 27 -52.14 -65.83 -122.44
N ILE A 28 -52.70 -64.90 -121.64
CA ILE A 28 -54.14 -64.61 -121.66
C ILE A 28 -54.56 -63.99 -123.00
N LYS A 29 -53.78 -63.05 -123.56
CA LYS A 29 -54.04 -62.50 -124.90
C LYS A 29 -54.02 -63.59 -125.99
N SER A 30 -53.02 -64.49 -125.94
CA SER A 30 -52.94 -65.64 -126.87
C SER A 30 -54.13 -66.62 -126.74
N MET A 31 -54.68 -66.80 -125.53
CA MET A 31 -55.93 -67.55 -125.32
C MET A 31 -57.12 -66.86 -125.99
N MET A 32 -57.25 -65.54 -125.86
CA MET A 32 -58.37 -64.80 -126.46
C MET A 32 -58.34 -64.82 -128.00
N ASP A 33 -57.15 -64.76 -128.60
CA ASP A 33 -57.00 -64.65 -130.06
C ASP A 33 -57.20 -66.00 -130.82
N ASN A 34 -57.21 -67.16 -130.14
CA ASN A 34 -57.26 -68.50 -130.76
C ASN A 34 -58.59 -69.27 -130.60
N CYS A 35 -59.67 -68.64 -130.11
CA CYS A 35 -60.96 -69.28 -129.85
C CYS A 35 -61.83 -69.58 -131.11
N LYS A 36 -61.35 -70.42 -132.04
CA LYS A 36 -62.16 -71.02 -133.13
C LYS A 36 -62.64 -72.43 -132.75
N PRO A 37 -63.87 -72.87 -133.14
CA PRO A 37 -64.42 -74.15 -132.72
C PRO A 37 -63.58 -75.33 -133.25
N GLY A 38 -62.88 -76.03 -132.35
CA GLY A 38 -62.04 -77.20 -132.65
C GLY A 38 -60.69 -77.31 -131.93
N SER A 39 -60.26 -76.31 -131.13
CA SER A 39 -58.92 -76.25 -130.52
C SER A 39 -58.87 -76.41 -128.98
N GLU A 40 -59.69 -77.29 -128.40
CA GLU A 40 -59.78 -77.51 -126.94
C GLU A 40 -58.46 -77.93 -126.29
N LYS A 41 -57.60 -78.68 -127.00
CA LYS A 41 -56.35 -79.20 -126.43
C LYS A 41 -55.30 -78.11 -126.14
N LYS A 42 -55.23 -77.07 -126.98
CA LYS A 42 -54.23 -75.99 -126.87
C LYS A 42 -54.61 -74.96 -125.78
N ILE A 43 -55.91 -74.78 -125.57
CA ILE A 43 -56.45 -73.93 -124.48
C ILE A 43 -56.17 -74.57 -123.12
N GLY A 44 -56.23 -75.91 -123.01
CA GLY A 44 -55.88 -76.64 -121.79
C GLY A 44 -54.42 -76.44 -121.34
N GLU A 45 -53.47 -76.46 -122.27
CA GLU A 45 -52.04 -76.25 -121.98
C GLU A 45 -51.71 -74.78 -121.61
N LEU A 46 -52.34 -73.80 -122.26
CA LEU A 46 -52.17 -72.39 -121.90
C LEU A 46 -52.81 -72.06 -120.54
N SER A 47 -53.95 -72.67 -120.23
CA SER A 47 -54.60 -72.52 -118.91
C SER A 47 -53.73 -73.11 -117.79
N SER A 48 -53.11 -74.26 -118.00
CA SER A 48 -52.21 -74.86 -117.01
C SER A 48 -50.95 -73.99 -116.79
N ALA A 49 -50.32 -73.50 -117.85
CA ALA A 49 -49.17 -72.58 -117.77
C ALA A 49 -49.50 -71.26 -117.04
N THR A 50 -50.66 -70.67 -117.34
CA THR A 50 -51.15 -69.45 -116.66
C THR A 50 -51.38 -69.71 -115.17
N THR A 51 -51.93 -70.88 -114.82
CA THR A 51 -52.15 -71.27 -113.43
C THR A 51 -50.83 -71.46 -112.68
N THR A 52 -49.81 -72.06 -113.30
CA THR A 52 -48.47 -72.22 -112.71
C THR A 52 -47.81 -70.87 -112.45
N GLN A 53 -47.91 -69.90 -113.37
CA GLN A 53 -47.37 -68.55 -113.17
C GLN A 53 -48.10 -67.80 -112.05
N MET A 54 -49.43 -67.92 -111.95
CA MET A 54 -50.20 -67.35 -110.85
C MET A 54 -49.78 -67.95 -109.49
N LEU A 55 -49.50 -69.26 -109.45
CA LEU A 55 -49.00 -69.93 -108.24
C LEU A 55 -47.59 -69.43 -107.87
N GLN A 56 -46.70 -69.21 -108.84
CA GLN A 56 -45.38 -68.62 -108.59
C GLN A 56 -45.50 -67.19 -108.03
N LEU A 57 -46.37 -66.35 -108.59
CA LEU A 57 -46.58 -64.98 -108.11
C LEU A 57 -47.13 -64.98 -106.67
N LYS A 58 -48.10 -65.85 -106.37
CA LYS A 58 -48.59 -66.03 -104.98
C LYS A 58 -47.50 -66.54 -104.04
N LYS A 59 -46.58 -67.39 -104.51
CA LYS A 59 -45.42 -67.85 -103.73
C LYS A 59 -44.48 -66.67 -103.40
N SER A 60 -44.12 -65.86 -104.39
CA SER A 60 -43.27 -64.68 -104.19
C SER A 60 -43.92 -63.63 -103.28
N GLN A 61 -45.22 -63.36 -103.45
CA GLN A 61 -45.96 -62.45 -102.58
C GLN A 61 -45.99 -62.93 -101.13
N ARG A 62 -46.14 -64.24 -100.89
CA ARG A 62 -46.02 -64.83 -99.54
C ARG A 62 -44.61 -64.69 -98.98
N GLN A 63 -43.57 -64.90 -99.78
CA GLN A 63 -42.18 -64.75 -99.35
C GLN A 63 -41.86 -63.31 -98.96
N LEU A 64 -42.28 -62.32 -99.75
CA LEU A 64 -42.15 -60.90 -99.41
C LEU A 64 -42.97 -60.53 -98.17
N GLY A 65 -44.21 -61.01 -98.08
CA GLY A 65 -45.06 -60.79 -96.90
C GLY A 65 -44.45 -61.36 -95.62
N LEU A 66 -43.77 -62.51 -95.71
CA LEU A 66 -43.01 -63.08 -94.60
C LEU A 66 -41.76 -62.23 -94.29
N LEU A 67 -40.91 -61.91 -95.27
CA LEU A 67 -39.70 -61.11 -95.04
C LEU A 67 -40.00 -59.74 -94.38
N VAL A 68 -41.03 -59.04 -94.89
CA VAL A 68 -41.43 -57.73 -94.35
C VAL A 68 -42.17 -57.89 -93.01
N GLY A 69 -43.10 -58.85 -92.94
CA GLY A 69 -43.97 -59.04 -91.77
C GLY A 69 -43.27 -59.66 -90.57
N SER A 70 -42.35 -60.60 -90.77
CA SER A 70 -41.59 -61.27 -89.71
C SER A 70 -40.23 -60.61 -89.48
N ASP A 71 -39.37 -60.53 -90.49
CA ASP A 71 -37.94 -60.34 -90.23
C ASP A 71 -37.56 -58.87 -90.07
N ILE A 72 -37.98 -58.01 -91.01
CA ILE A 72 -37.68 -56.57 -90.94
C ILE A 72 -38.47 -55.93 -89.79
N SER A 73 -39.75 -56.27 -89.67
CA SER A 73 -40.58 -55.78 -88.56
C SER A 73 -40.03 -56.22 -87.20
N ALA A 74 -39.56 -57.46 -87.04
CA ALA A 74 -38.93 -57.91 -85.81
C ALA A 74 -37.61 -57.16 -85.52
N GLN A 75 -36.77 -56.93 -86.52
CA GLN A 75 -35.51 -56.19 -86.33
C GLN A 75 -35.76 -54.73 -85.94
N VAL A 76 -36.70 -54.05 -86.61
CA VAL A 76 -37.09 -52.67 -86.27
C VAL A 76 -37.68 -52.61 -84.86
N ASN A 77 -38.57 -53.53 -84.51
CA ASN A 77 -39.13 -53.58 -83.16
C ASN A 77 -38.07 -53.87 -82.09
N LEU A 78 -37.08 -54.72 -82.39
CA LEU A 78 -35.97 -54.99 -81.48
C LEU A 78 -35.11 -53.73 -81.26
N LYS A 79 -34.76 -53.02 -82.34
CA LYS A 79 -33.99 -51.77 -82.25
C LYS A 79 -34.77 -50.66 -81.54
N ARG A 80 -36.08 -50.56 -81.81
CA ARG A 80 -36.97 -49.65 -81.10
C ARG A 80 -37.00 -49.94 -79.60
N ARG A 81 -37.13 -51.20 -79.19
CA ARG A 81 -37.06 -51.59 -77.76
C ARG A 81 -35.71 -51.25 -77.14
N GLN A 82 -34.60 -51.41 -77.86
CA GLN A 82 -33.28 -51.01 -77.38
C GLN A 82 -33.22 -49.50 -77.11
N VAL A 83 -33.69 -48.69 -78.06
CA VAL A 83 -33.76 -47.23 -77.89
C VAL A 83 -34.71 -46.82 -76.76
N GLU A 84 -35.87 -47.47 -76.63
CA GLU A 84 -36.82 -47.21 -75.54
C GLU A 84 -36.21 -47.55 -74.17
N ASN A 85 -35.46 -48.65 -74.06
CA ASN A 85 -34.75 -49.01 -72.83
C ASN A 85 -33.64 -48.00 -72.47
N GLU A 86 -32.85 -47.56 -73.45
CA GLU A 86 -31.81 -46.55 -73.25
C GLU A 86 -32.41 -45.19 -72.87
N ALA A 87 -33.53 -44.80 -73.49
CA ALA A 87 -34.25 -43.58 -73.15
C ALA A 87 -34.78 -43.61 -71.71
N LEU A 88 -35.27 -44.76 -71.23
CA LEU A 88 -35.71 -44.94 -69.85
C LEU A 88 -34.53 -44.81 -68.86
N LEU A 89 -33.37 -45.38 -69.19
CA LEU A 89 -32.16 -45.21 -68.39
C LEU A 89 -31.73 -43.74 -68.30
N LEU A 90 -31.75 -43.02 -69.42
CA LEU A 90 -31.45 -41.59 -69.45
C LEU A 90 -32.43 -40.78 -68.59
N GLN A 91 -33.73 -41.10 -68.63
CA GLN A 91 -34.73 -40.42 -67.81
C GLN A 91 -34.51 -40.67 -66.32
N ASN A 92 -34.13 -41.89 -65.91
CA ASN A 92 -33.77 -42.21 -64.53
C ASN A 92 -32.56 -41.38 -64.07
N ILE A 93 -31.51 -41.30 -64.89
CA ILE A 93 -30.31 -40.51 -64.57
C ILE A 93 -30.63 -39.02 -64.49
N LEU A 94 -31.47 -38.49 -65.38
CA LEU A 94 -31.88 -37.08 -65.33
C LEU A 94 -32.70 -36.78 -64.08
N TYR A 95 -33.57 -37.72 -63.66
CA TYR A 95 -34.29 -37.60 -62.40
C TYR A 95 -33.34 -37.58 -61.20
N GLU A 96 -32.38 -38.51 -61.15
CA GLU A 96 -31.39 -38.59 -60.08
C GLU A 96 -30.52 -37.32 -60.03
N LYS A 97 -30.07 -36.82 -61.20
CA LYS A 97 -29.35 -35.55 -61.29
C LYS A 97 -30.17 -34.40 -60.71
N ASN A 98 -31.42 -34.23 -61.14
CA ASN A 98 -32.28 -33.14 -60.66
C ASN A 98 -32.60 -33.30 -59.16
N HIS A 99 -32.75 -34.53 -58.68
CA HIS A 99 -32.96 -34.81 -57.27
C HIS A 99 -31.74 -34.41 -56.43
N LEU A 100 -30.55 -34.84 -56.84
CA LEU A 100 -29.29 -34.46 -56.19
C LEU A 100 -29.03 -32.96 -56.26
N GLU A 101 -29.34 -32.29 -57.39
CA GLU A 101 -29.22 -30.83 -57.49
C GLU A 101 -30.17 -30.11 -56.52
N ASN A 102 -31.40 -30.59 -56.36
CA ASN A 102 -32.35 -30.04 -55.39
C ASN A 102 -31.91 -30.31 -53.95
N GLU A 103 -31.35 -31.49 -53.68
CA GLU A 103 -30.83 -31.86 -52.36
C GLU A 103 -29.60 -31.01 -52.01
N ILE A 104 -28.64 -30.85 -52.93
CA ILE A 104 -27.50 -29.94 -52.77
C ILE A 104 -28.01 -28.52 -52.49
N ARG A 105 -28.98 -28.02 -53.26
CA ARG A 105 -29.56 -26.68 -53.03
C ARG A 105 -30.18 -26.57 -51.64
N SER A 106 -30.91 -27.59 -51.20
CA SER A 106 -31.49 -27.63 -49.85
C SER A 106 -30.42 -27.65 -48.77
N CYS A 107 -29.32 -28.38 -48.97
CA CYS A 107 -28.22 -28.47 -48.01
C CYS A 107 -27.32 -27.23 -48.00
N THR A 108 -27.30 -26.43 -49.07
CA THR A 108 -26.53 -25.17 -49.13
C THR A 108 -27.19 -24.01 -48.39
N GLN A 109 -28.50 -24.10 -48.10
CA GLN A 109 -29.22 -23.09 -47.31
C GLN A 109 -29.04 -23.38 -45.82
N VAL A 110 -27.89 -22.99 -45.26
CA VAL A 110 -27.64 -23.09 -43.82
C VAL A 110 -28.14 -21.83 -43.15
N ASP A 111 -29.00 -21.98 -42.12
CA ASP A 111 -29.53 -20.85 -41.36
C ASP A 111 -28.42 -20.12 -40.60
N SER A 112 -27.93 -19.01 -41.15
CA SER A 112 -26.95 -18.10 -40.52
C SER A 112 -27.60 -17.00 -39.67
N THR A 113 -28.90 -17.15 -39.37
CA THR A 113 -29.76 -16.12 -38.75
C THR A 113 -29.23 -15.52 -37.44
N PHE A 114 -28.64 -16.32 -36.56
CA PHE A 114 -28.07 -15.84 -35.30
C PHE A 114 -26.79 -15.04 -35.49
N LEU A 115 -25.92 -15.49 -36.41
CA LEU A 115 -24.68 -14.81 -36.74
C LEU A 115 -24.96 -13.49 -37.46
N PHE A 116 -25.94 -13.49 -38.36
CA PHE A 116 -26.47 -12.29 -39.00
C PHE A 116 -26.96 -11.27 -37.97
N LYS A 117 -27.80 -11.70 -37.02
CA LYS A 117 -28.31 -10.83 -35.96
C LYS A 117 -27.18 -10.22 -35.12
N MET A 118 -26.21 -11.05 -34.72
CA MET A 118 -25.04 -10.58 -33.95
C MET A 118 -24.17 -9.60 -34.75
N ALA A 119 -23.90 -9.89 -36.02
CA ALA A 119 -23.14 -9.03 -36.92
C ALA A 119 -23.83 -7.68 -37.14
N LYS A 120 -25.15 -7.70 -37.33
CA LYS A 120 -25.98 -6.50 -37.47
C LYS A 120 -25.93 -5.62 -36.23
N ASP A 121 -26.13 -6.18 -35.04
CA ASP A 121 -26.12 -5.42 -33.78
C ASP A 121 -24.75 -4.71 -33.56
N GLU A 122 -23.64 -5.38 -33.86
CA GLU A 122 -22.28 -4.80 -33.72
C GLU A 122 -21.98 -3.72 -34.76
N LEU A 123 -22.43 -3.90 -36.01
CA LEU A 123 -22.21 -2.94 -37.09
C LEU A 123 -23.12 -1.71 -36.96
N GLU A 124 -24.36 -1.85 -36.48
CA GLU A 124 -25.27 -0.74 -36.18
C GLU A 124 -24.78 0.13 -35.02
N VAL A 125 -24.17 -0.46 -33.98
CA VAL A 125 -23.53 0.30 -32.89
C VAL A 125 -22.35 1.12 -33.43
N ALA A 126 -21.51 0.52 -34.29
CA ALA A 126 -20.35 1.19 -34.86
C ALA A 126 -20.69 2.33 -35.84
N SER A 127 -21.85 2.29 -36.51
CA SER A 127 -22.30 3.35 -37.42
C SER A 127 -23.03 4.48 -36.68
N ASN A 128 -23.70 4.19 -35.56
CA ASN A 128 -24.31 5.21 -34.72
C ASN A 128 -23.28 6.09 -33.98
N GLU A 129 -22.10 5.58 -33.63
CA GLU A 129 -21.01 6.39 -33.03
C GLU A 129 -20.36 7.39 -34.01
N ILE A 130 -20.54 7.20 -35.33
CA ILE A 130 -19.92 8.05 -36.37
C ILE A 130 -20.90 9.10 -36.91
N ASN A 131 -22.22 8.92 -36.73
CA ASN A 131 -23.26 9.68 -37.42
C ASN A 131 -23.93 10.81 -36.60
N GLU A 132 -23.38 11.25 -35.47
CA GLU A 132 -23.86 12.50 -34.85
C GLU A 132 -23.51 13.78 -35.66
N GLU A 133 -22.60 13.72 -36.65
CA GLU A 133 -22.22 14.91 -37.44
C GLU A 133 -22.69 14.95 -38.90
N ASN A 134 -23.20 13.87 -39.51
CA ASN A 134 -23.62 13.93 -40.92
C ASN A 134 -24.89 13.12 -41.19
N LYS A 135 -26.04 13.77 -41.00
CA LYS A 135 -27.33 13.29 -41.46
C LYS A 135 -27.47 13.59 -42.96
N ALA A 136 -27.04 12.65 -43.81
CA ALA A 136 -27.42 12.63 -45.22
C ALA A 136 -28.31 11.41 -45.45
N GLU A 137 -29.58 11.71 -45.73
CA GLU A 137 -30.56 10.80 -46.31
C GLU A 137 -30.08 10.40 -47.71
N ASP A 138 -29.73 9.13 -47.94
CA ASP A 138 -30.17 8.39 -49.13
C ASP A 138 -29.66 6.93 -49.15
N ALA A 139 -30.47 6.05 -49.75
CA ALA A 139 -30.17 4.65 -50.13
C ALA A 139 -30.00 3.60 -49.01
N THR A 140 -31.11 3.15 -48.42
CA THR A 140 -31.21 1.79 -47.85
C THR A 140 -31.46 0.78 -48.97
N GLU A 141 -30.40 0.28 -49.60
CA GLU A 141 -30.44 -1.05 -50.20
C GLU A 141 -30.32 -2.06 -49.05
N GLU A 142 -31.28 -2.99 -48.93
CA GLU A 142 -31.18 -4.12 -48.00
C GLU A 142 -29.93 -4.93 -48.37
N MET A 143 -28.82 -4.69 -47.67
CA MET A 143 -27.61 -5.51 -47.79
C MET A 143 -27.96 -6.97 -47.49
N ASP A 144 -27.42 -7.87 -48.32
CA ASP A 144 -27.63 -9.30 -48.17
C ASP A 144 -27.10 -9.80 -46.81
N GLN A 145 -27.76 -10.83 -46.24
CA GLN A 145 -27.41 -11.34 -44.91
C GLN A 145 -25.95 -11.81 -44.86
N ASP A 146 -25.49 -12.42 -45.93
CA ASP A 146 -24.14 -12.94 -46.07
C ASP A 146 -23.11 -11.82 -46.18
N GLU A 147 -23.44 -10.70 -46.81
CA GLU A 147 -22.55 -9.55 -46.93
C GLU A 147 -22.31 -8.89 -45.57
N ILE A 148 -23.36 -8.80 -44.73
CA ILE A 148 -23.25 -8.28 -43.36
C ILE A 148 -22.36 -9.18 -42.50
N ILE A 149 -22.51 -10.50 -42.62
CA ILE A 149 -21.66 -11.47 -41.91
C ILE A 149 -20.20 -11.39 -42.37
N ASP A 150 -19.99 -11.29 -43.69
CA ASP A 150 -18.66 -11.18 -44.29
C ASP A 150 -17.92 -9.92 -43.82
N ILE A 151 -18.64 -8.80 -43.75
CA ILE A 151 -18.12 -7.54 -43.22
C ILE A 151 -17.75 -7.66 -41.75
N PHE A 152 -18.59 -8.31 -40.94
CA PHE A 152 -18.32 -8.50 -39.52
C PHE A 152 -17.11 -9.40 -39.29
N LEU A 153 -16.97 -10.50 -40.03
CA LEU A 153 -15.90 -11.49 -39.82
C LEU A 153 -14.56 -11.07 -40.46
N ALA A 154 -14.55 -10.19 -41.47
CA ALA A 154 -13.33 -9.73 -42.13
C ALA A 154 -12.24 -9.22 -41.14
N PRO A 155 -10.96 -9.58 -41.36
CA PRO A 155 -9.85 -9.14 -40.52
C PRO A 155 -9.54 -7.65 -40.76
N SER A 156 -10.03 -6.79 -39.85
CA SER A 156 -9.78 -5.33 -39.73
C SER A 156 -10.12 -4.44 -40.94
N LYS A 157 -10.60 -3.22 -40.65
CA LYS A 157 -10.95 -2.19 -41.65
C LYS A 157 -9.77 -1.74 -42.53
N ALA A 158 -8.52 -2.02 -42.11
CA ALA A 158 -7.30 -1.66 -42.86
C ALA A 158 -7.11 -2.48 -44.15
N ALA A 159 -7.73 -3.66 -44.27
CA ALA A 159 -7.62 -4.51 -45.45
C ALA A 159 -8.53 -4.10 -46.62
N ARG A 160 -9.42 -3.11 -46.45
CA ARG A 160 -10.36 -2.66 -47.49
C ARG A 160 -9.76 -1.74 -48.56
N LYS A 161 -8.46 -1.42 -48.50
CA LYS A 161 -7.87 -0.37 -49.35
C LYS A 161 -7.36 -0.81 -50.72
N GLU A 162 -7.36 -2.09 -51.06
CA GLU A 162 -7.01 -2.54 -52.41
C GLU A 162 -7.96 -3.66 -52.84
N GLY A 163 -8.37 -3.66 -54.12
CA GLY A 163 -9.41 -4.52 -54.70
C GLY A 163 -9.08 -6.02 -54.75
N THR A 164 -8.81 -6.62 -53.59
CA THR A 164 -8.50 -8.04 -53.42
C THR A 164 -9.74 -8.78 -52.91
N ALA A 165 -10.12 -9.82 -53.67
CA ALA A 165 -11.04 -10.92 -53.33
C ALA A 165 -12.07 -10.66 -52.22
N THR A 166 -13.34 -10.54 -52.62
CA THR A 166 -14.53 -10.54 -51.74
C THR A 166 -14.35 -11.59 -50.64
N TYR A 167 -14.21 -11.12 -49.41
CA TYR A 167 -14.10 -11.99 -48.25
C TYR A 167 -15.44 -12.72 -48.10
N SER A 168 -15.41 -14.06 -48.08
CA SER A 168 -16.60 -14.89 -47.87
C SER A 168 -16.41 -15.82 -46.68
N HIS A 169 -17.39 -15.85 -45.79
CA HIS A 169 -17.43 -16.69 -44.61
C HIS A 169 -17.66 -18.18 -44.94
N HIS A 170 -18.07 -18.50 -46.18
CA HIS A 170 -18.16 -19.86 -46.70
C HIS A 170 -16.81 -20.47 -47.13
N ASP A 171 -15.72 -19.68 -47.14
CA ASP A 171 -14.38 -20.18 -47.46
C ASP A 171 -13.82 -21.07 -46.34
N THR A 172 -13.63 -22.36 -46.63
CA THR A 172 -13.11 -23.36 -45.69
C THR A 172 -11.68 -23.05 -45.24
N ALA A 173 -10.87 -22.37 -46.05
CA ALA A 173 -9.52 -21.97 -45.65
C ALA A 173 -9.53 -20.90 -44.54
N ARG A 174 -10.62 -20.12 -44.44
CA ARG A 174 -10.80 -19.02 -43.48
C ARG A 174 -11.62 -19.42 -42.26
N HIS A 175 -12.23 -20.60 -42.27
CA HIS A 175 -13.08 -21.09 -41.18
C HIS A 175 -12.39 -21.04 -39.81
N SER A 176 -11.12 -21.47 -39.72
CA SER A 176 -10.35 -21.42 -38.47
C SER A 176 -10.15 -19.98 -37.97
N ALA A 177 -9.91 -19.03 -38.87
CA ALA A 177 -9.76 -17.62 -38.51
C ALA A 177 -11.08 -17.02 -38.01
N ASN A 178 -12.19 -17.41 -38.63
CA ASN A 178 -13.55 -16.98 -38.24
C ASN A 178 -13.89 -17.52 -36.84
N LEU A 179 -13.59 -18.80 -36.57
CA LEU A 179 -13.75 -19.40 -35.24
C LEU A 179 -12.87 -18.71 -34.19
N SER A 180 -11.61 -18.43 -34.50
CA SER A 180 -10.73 -17.69 -33.58
C SER A 180 -11.29 -16.31 -33.24
N LYS A 181 -11.82 -15.58 -34.23
CA LYS A 181 -12.47 -14.28 -34.01
C LYS A 181 -13.73 -14.41 -33.15
N LEU A 182 -14.59 -15.38 -33.42
CA LEU A 182 -15.79 -15.62 -32.61
C LEU A 182 -15.45 -16.02 -31.16
N HIS A 183 -14.41 -16.83 -30.94
CA HIS A 183 -13.92 -17.15 -29.60
C HIS A 183 -13.33 -15.94 -28.88
N GLN A 184 -12.60 -15.08 -29.60
CA GLN A 184 -12.13 -13.83 -29.06
C GLN A 184 -13.31 -12.96 -28.63
N GLU A 185 -14.33 -12.79 -29.48
CA GLU A 185 -15.54 -12.01 -29.14
C GLU A 185 -16.32 -12.60 -27.96
N LEU A 186 -16.40 -13.93 -27.87
CA LEU A 186 -17.01 -14.58 -26.73
C LEU A 186 -16.23 -14.30 -25.44
N SER A 187 -14.90 -14.36 -25.49
CA SER A 187 -14.02 -14.08 -24.36
C SER A 187 -14.06 -12.61 -23.93
N THR A 188 -14.02 -11.67 -24.89
CA THR A 188 -14.13 -10.23 -24.62
C THR A 188 -15.48 -9.89 -24.00
N ARG A 189 -16.59 -10.39 -24.57
CA ARG A 189 -17.93 -10.20 -24.00
C ARG A 189 -18.07 -10.83 -22.62
N GLY A 190 -17.47 -12.01 -22.40
CA GLY A 190 -17.41 -12.64 -21.08
C GLY A 190 -16.70 -11.75 -20.04
N SER A 191 -15.51 -11.24 -20.38
CA SER A 191 -14.75 -10.32 -19.53
C SER A 191 -15.50 -9.02 -19.26
N LEU A 192 -16.08 -8.40 -20.31
CA LEU A 192 -16.89 -7.19 -20.19
C LEU A 192 -18.11 -7.41 -19.31
N HIS A 193 -18.79 -8.55 -19.43
CA HIS A 193 -19.90 -8.90 -18.55
C HIS A 193 -19.47 -8.97 -17.08
N THR A 194 -18.34 -9.63 -16.79
CA THR A 194 -17.77 -9.67 -15.44
C THR A 194 -17.41 -8.28 -14.92
N GLN A 195 -16.82 -7.41 -15.77
CA GLN A 195 -16.51 -6.03 -15.41
C GLN A 195 -17.77 -5.21 -15.11
N VAL A 196 -18.83 -5.35 -15.94
CA VAL A 196 -20.12 -4.70 -15.70
C VAL A 196 -20.75 -5.17 -14.40
N LEU A 197 -20.69 -6.47 -14.09
CA LEU A 197 -21.17 -7.00 -12.81
C LEU A 197 -20.36 -6.42 -11.63
N LYS A 198 -19.04 -6.35 -11.74
CA LYS A 198 -18.16 -5.75 -10.72
C LYS A 198 -18.49 -4.26 -10.51
N ALA A 199 -18.60 -3.49 -11.59
CA ALA A 199 -18.95 -2.07 -11.54
C ALA A 199 -20.36 -1.85 -10.96
N LYS A 200 -21.34 -2.70 -11.28
CA LYS A 200 -22.68 -2.65 -10.66
C LYS A 200 -22.62 -2.92 -9.15
N LYS A 201 -21.79 -3.88 -8.71
CA LYS A 201 -21.56 -4.16 -7.28
C LYS A 201 -20.91 -2.98 -6.56
N GLU A 202 -19.85 -2.42 -7.13
CA GLU A 202 -19.16 -1.24 -6.58
C GLU A 202 -20.09 -0.02 -6.51
N LYS A 203 -20.88 0.23 -7.55
CA LYS A 203 -21.91 1.29 -7.55
C LYS A 203 -22.91 1.10 -6.40
N SER A 204 -23.39 -0.11 -6.18
CA SER A 204 -24.31 -0.42 -5.08
C SER A 204 -23.67 -0.17 -3.71
N GLN A 205 -22.41 -0.59 -3.53
CA GLN A 205 -21.63 -0.35 -2.30
C GLN A 205 -21.43 1.16 -2.05
N LEU A 206 -21.02 1.92 -3.08
CA LEU A 206 -20.85 3.37 -2.99
C LEU A 206 -22.17 4.07 -2.65
N LEU A 207 -23.30 3.66 -3.24
CA LEU A 207 -24.62 4.22 -2.90
C LEU A 207 -25.00 3.92 -1.45
N GLN A 208 -24.68 2.73 -0.93
CA GLN A 208 -24.90 2.40 0.48
C GLN A 208 -24.04 3.27 1.40
N GLU A 209 -22.76 3.45 1.10
CA GLU A 209 -21.87 4.33 1.86
C GLU A 209 -22.32 5.79 1.81
N LEU A 210 -22.73 6.27 0.64
CA LEU A 210 -23.24 7.62 0.46
C LEU A 210 -24.50 7.84 1.30
N ASN A 211 -25.42 6.87 1.31
CA ASN A 211 -26.60 6.92 2.16
C ASN A 211 -26.26 6.88 3.65
N LYS A 212 -25.27 6.08 4.08
CA LYS A 212 -24.76 6.08 5.47
C LYS A 212 -24.19 7.45 5.84
N LYS A 213 -23.34 8.03 4.99
CA LYS A 213 -22.73 9.36 5.18
C LYS A 213 -23.79 10.47 5.20
N ARG A 214 -24.79 10.44 4.31
CA ARG A 214 -25.92 11.39 4.32
C ARG A 214 -26.75 11.29 5.61
N LYS A 215 -27.06 10.06 6.06
CA LYS A 215 -27.77 9.85 7.33
C LYS A 215 -26.98 10.38 8.52
N PHE A 216 -25.66 10.14 8.54
CA PHE A 216 -24.76 10.69 9.55
C PHE A 216 -24.73 12.21 9.51
N LEU A 217 -24.52 12.84 8.34
CA LEU A 217 -24.51 14.30 8.20
C LEU A 217 -25.86 14.95 8.56
N ALA A 218 -26.98 14.30 8.29
CA ALA A 218 -28.29 14.77 8.73
C ALA A 218 -28.50 14.65 10.25
N SER A 219 -27.73 13.80 10.93
CA SER A 219 -27.77 13.64 12.40
C SER A 219 -26.90 14.65 13.14
N VAL A 220 -25.82 15.14 12.53
CA VAL A 220 -24.87 16.07 13.16
C VAL A 220 -25.53 17.38 13.64
N PRO A 221 -26.37 18.09 12.84
CA PRO A 221 -27.06 19.29 13.32
C PRO A 221 -27.92 19.03 14.55
N LYS A 222 -28.57 17.86 14.64
CA LYS A 222 -29.38 17.49 15.81
C LYS A 222 -28.52 17.25 17.04
N GLN A 223 -27.35 16.63 16.87
CA GLN A 223 -26.38 16.46 17.95
C GLN A 223 -25.82 17.80 18.42
N ILE A 224 -25.53 18.72 17.49
CA ILE A 224 -25.09 20.09 17.82
C ILE A 224 -26.20 20.83 18.58
N GLU A 225 -27.45 20.77 18.13
CA GLU A 225 -28.58 21.41 18.81
C GLU A 225 -28.78 20.84 20.23
N GLN A 226 -28.60 19.52 20.41
CA GLN A 226 -28.64 18.88 21.73
C GLN A 226 -27.49 19.36 22.63
N LEU A 227 -26.28 19.48 22.09
CA LEU A 227 -25.13 20.02 22.80
C LEU A 227 -25.33 21.50 23.15
N GLU A 228 -25.83 22.33 22.24
CA GLU A 228 -26.14 23.74 22.50
C GLU A 228 -27.15 23.89 23.65
N LYS A 229 -28.25 23.12 23.62
CA LYS A 229 -29.23 23.10 24.71
C LYS A 229 -28.63 22.66 26.04
N GLY A 230 -27.72 21.68 26.04
CA GLY A 230 -26.99 21.26 27.23
C GLY A 230 -26.00 22.31 27.73
N MET A 231 -25.37 23.04 26.80
CA MET A 231 -24.38 24.08 27.09
C MET A 231 -25.00 25.41 27.52
N ASP A 232 -26.28 25.68 27.25
CA ASP A 232 -26.93 26.95 27.61
C ASP A 232 -26.81 27.30 29.11
N VAL A 233 -26.85 26.29 29.99
CA VAL A 233 -26.68 26.48 31.44
C VAL A 233 -25.25 26.92 31.78
N ILE A 234 -24.26 26.29 31.14
CA ILE A 234 -22.83 26.58 31.32
C ILE A 234 -22.50 27.94 30.71
N LYS A 235 -23.04 28.24 29.53
CA LYS A 235 -22.84 29.49 28.81
C LYS A 235 -23.33 30.67 29.63
N LYS A 236 -24.49 30.57 30.29
CA LYS A 236 -24.97 31.60 31.22
C LYS A 236 -24.01 31.82 32.38
N HIS A 237 -23.49 30.74 32.98
CA HIS A 237 -22.55 30.84 34.09
C HIS A 237 -21.23 31.53 33.70
N PHE A 238 -20.67 31.21 32.53
CA PHE A 238 -19.43 31.84 32.04
C PHE A 238 -19.65 33.20 31.37
N GLN A 239 -20.88 33.53 30.92
CA GLN A 239 -21.21 34.86 30.42
C GLN A 239 -21.05 35.95 31.50
N ASP A 240 -21.33 35.63 32.76
CA ASP A 240 -21.15 36.56 33.89
C ASP A 240 -19.67 36.80 34.25
N PHE A 241 -18.76 35.90 33.85
CA PHE A 241 -17.31 36.01 34.05
C PHE A 241 -16.54 36.48 32.80
N ASN A 242 -17.21 36.60 31.66
CA ASN A 242 -16.59 37.06 30.42
C ASN A 242 -16.35 38.57 30.49
N HIS A 243 -15.17 38.97 30.99
CA HIS A 243 -14.57 40.23 30.58
C HIS A 243 -14.44 40.24 29.04
N PRO A 244 -14.69 41.38 28.37
CA PRO A 244 -14.65 41.49 26.90
C PRO A 244 -13.27 41.16 26.28
N GLU A 245 -12.22 41.03 27.08
CA GLU A 245 -10.87 40.66 26.65
C GLU A 245 -10.56 39.16 26.81
N THR A 246 -11.37 38.41 27.57
CA THR A 246 -11.12 36.98 27.91
C THR A 246 -12.10 36.03 27.23
N SER A 247 -13.05 36.56 26.45
CA SER A 247 -13.77 35.71 25.51
C SER A 247 -12.76 35.17 24.51
N LEU A 248 -12.36 33.90 24.69
CA LEU A 248 -11.77 32.99 23.71
C LEU A 248 -12.75 32.79 22.54
N SER A 249 -13.15 33.90 21.93
CA SER A 249 -13.64 33.90 20.57
C SER A 249 -12.40 33.61 19.75
N LEU A 250 -12.14 32.31 19.52
CA LEU A 250 -11.59 31.86 18.25
C LEU A 250 -12.55 32.38 17.18
N THR A 251 -12.46 33.67 16.89
CA THR A 251 -13.23 34.32 15.85
C THR A 251 -12.99 33.49 14.60
N THR A 252 -14.06 33.28 13.85
CA THR A 252 -14.06 32.49 12.62
C THR A 252 -12.98 32.91 11.61
N ASP A 253 -12.44 34.13 11.75
CA ASP A 253 -11.40 34.71 10.89
C ASP A 253 -9.98 34.20 11.20
N GLU A 254 -9.71 33.60 12.38
CA GLU A 254 -8.41 32.99 12.73
C GLU A 254 -8.45 31.45 12.87
N ARG A 255 -9.53 30.82 12.39
CA ARG A 255 -9.51 29.37 12.15
C ARG A 255 -8.66 29.15 10.91
N ASP A 256 -7.38 28.89 11.11
CA ASP A 256 -6.47 28.48 10.04
C ASP A 256 -7.18 27.39 9.23
N GLU A 257 -7.60 27.67 7.99
CA GLU A 257 -8.29 26.68 7.14
C GLU A 257 -7.44 25.40 7.02
N VAL A 258 -6.12 25.57 7.12
CA VAL A 258 -5.11 24.53 7.16
C VAL A 258 -5.33 23.55 8.33
N ALA A 259 -5.81 24.02 9.49
CA ALA A 259 -6.08 23.18 10.65
C ALA A 259 -7.28 22.24 10.44
N GLY A 260 -8.20 22.56 9.53
CA GLY A 260 -9.33 21.69 9.17
C GLY A 260 -8.91 20.36 8.53
N ASN A 261 -7.67 20.28 8.04
CA ASN A 261 -7.09 19.07 7.43
C ASN A 261 -6.25 18.23 8.42
N LEU A 262 -6.10 18.66 9.67
CA LEU A 262 -5.36 17.89 10.68
C LEU A 262 -6.18 16.68 11.15
N CYS A 263 -5.50 15.59 11.49
CA CYS A 263 -6.16 14.47 12.15
C CYS A 263 -6.60 14.85 13.58
N GLY A 264 -7.55 14.11 14.17
CA GLY A 264 -8.11 14.42 15.49
C GLY A 264 -7.08 14.71 16.60
N PRO A 265 -6.06 13.86 16.79
CA PRO A 265 -5.04 14.09 17.82
C PRO A 265 -4.18 15.35 17.55
N LEU A 266 -3.77 15.57 16.30
CA LEU A 266 -3.03 16.78 15.93
C LEU A 266 -3.91 18.02 16.05
N TYR A 267 -5.16 17.99 15.60
CA TYR A 267 -6.09 19.11 15.76
C TYR A 267 -6.26 19.49 17.23
N THR A 268 -6.42 18.50 18.10
CA THR A 268 -6.55 18.70 19.55
C THR A 268 -5.29 19.35 20.11
N LEU A 269 -4.11 18.81 19.78
CA LEU A 269 -2.82 19.36 20.17
C LEU A 269 -2.63 20.81 19.68
N TYR A 270 -2.96 21.09 18.42
CA TYR A 270 -2.87 22.42 17.82
C TYR A 270 -3.76 23.43 18.55
N VAL A 271 -5.03 23.07 18.80
CA VAL A 271 -5.97 23.94 19.52
C VAL A 271 -5.49 24.20 20.95
N GLN A 272 -5.01 23.17 21.66
CA GLN A 272 -4.48 23.33 23.02
C GLN A 272 -3.23 24.23 23.04
N LEU A 273 -2.28 24.03 22.13
CA LEU A 273 -1.09 24.86 21.98
C LEU A 273 -1.43 26.31 21.65
N LYS A 274 -2.27 26.55 20.65
CA LYS A 274 -2.69 27.90 20.24
C LYS A 274 -3.42 28.62 21.38
N THR A 275 -4.33 27.92 22.06
CA THR A 275 -5.06 28.45 23.22
C THR A 275 -4.12 28.80 24.36
N PHE A 276 -3.15 27.92 24.67
CA PHE A 276 -2.16 28.17 25.73
C PHE A 276 -1.29 29.40 25.42
N ILE A 277 -0.78 29.50 24.20
CA ILE A 277 0.05 30.64 23.77
C ILE A 277 -0.75 31.93 23.79
N HIS A 278 -1.99 31.91 23.30
CA HIS A 278 -2.86 33.09 23.31
C HIS A 278 -3.18 33.54 24.74
N ALA A 279 -3.52 32.60 25.64
CA ALA A 279 -3.83 32.90 27.03
C ALA A 279 -2.62 33.42 27.83
N ASN A 280 -1.40 33.17 27.38
CA ASN A 280 -0.17 33.59 28.05
C ASN A 280 0.66 34.60 27.22
N LYS A 281 0.05 35.25 26.21
CA LYS A 281 0.75 36.15 25.28
C LYS A 281 1.41 37.34 25.99
N ASP A 282 0.79 37.82 27.08
CA ASP A 282 1.28 38.95 27.88
C ASP A 282 2.43 38.57 28.81
N SER A 283 2.68 37.27 29.01
CA SER A 283 3.77 36.82 29.85
C SER A 283 5.10 36.93 29.09
N PRO A 284 6.11 37.62 29.65
CA PRO A 284 7.43 37.79 29.01
C PRO A 284 8.19 36.45 28.82
N LEU A 285 7.72 35.41 29.50
CA LEU A 285 8.22 34.04 29.40
C LEU A 285 7.78 33.36 28.10
N TYR A 286 6.58 33.65 27.61
CA TYR A 286 6.01 33.02 26.41
C TYR A 286 5.94 33.97 25.20
N SER A 287 6.40 35.22 25.37
CA SER A 287 6.49 36.19 24.28
C SER A 287 7.32 35.62 23.13
N GLY A 288 6.73 35.55 21.93
CA GLY A 288 7.39 35.05 20.72
C GLY A 288 7.23 33.55 20.45
N TRP A 289 6.53 32.80 21.30
CA TRP A 289 6.14 31.43 20.98
C TRP A 289 5.14 31.42 19.83
N SER A 290 5.29 30.50 18.89
CA SER A 290 4.34 30.35 17.78
C SER A 290 4.15 28.88 17.40
N VAL A 291 3.00 28.58 16.80
CA VAL A 291 2.64 27.24 16.32
C VAL A 291 2.32 27.35 14.85
N THR A 292 2.93 26.48 14.05
CA THR A 292 2.75 26.43 12.61
C THR A 292 2.42 25.01 12.18
N ILE A 293 1.61 24.89 11.13
CA ILE A 293 1.31 23.60 10.50
C ILE A 293 2.24 23.47 9.30
N LYS A 294 2.90 22.33 9.17
CA LYS A 294 3.86 22.05 8.11
C LYS A 294 3.46 20.78 7.38
N ASP A 295 3.52 20.83 6.05
CA ASP A 295 3.35 19.64 5.22
C ASP A 295 4.63 18.79 5.30
N ILE A 296 4.46 17.49 5.48
CA ILE A 296 5.55 16.52 5.49
C ILE A 296 5.70 16.00 4.07
N ASP A 297 6.87 16.23 3.48
CA ASP A 297 7.24 15.58 2.23
C ASP A 297 7.35 14.07 2.52
N ASN A 298 6.38 13.29 2.05
CA ASN A 298 6.36 11.83 2.20
C ASN A 298 7.50 11.12 1.43
N ASP A 299 8.38 11.87 0.77
CA ASP A 299 9.53 11.41 0.00
C ASP A 299 10.74 11.00 0.84
N THR A 300 10.66 11.04 2.18
CA THR A 300 11.60 10.27 3.02
C THR A 300 11.36 8.77 2.85
N SER A 301 11.78 8.23 1.72
CA SER A 301 12.11 6.82 1.56
C SER A 301 13.28 6.54 2.50
N MET A 302 12.99 6.18 3.74
CA MET A 302 13.96 5.43 4.53
C MET A 302 14.32 4.20 3.69
N GLU A 303 15.54 4.17 3.14
CA GLU A 303 16.11 2.99 2.52
C GLU A 303 16.35 1.98 3.65
N ILE A 304 15.31 1.23 3.98
CA ILE A 304 15.42 0.13 4.92
C ILE A 304 16.12 -0.99 4.13
N ASN A 305 17.41 -1.16 4.38
CA ASN A 305 18.20 -2.31 3.93
C ASN A 305 17.70 -3.57 4.63
N THR A 306 16.53 -4.05 4.22
CA THR A 306 15.99 -5.34 4.65
C THR A 306 15.94 -6.28 3.48
N GLU A 307 16.59 -7.44 3.64
CA GLU A 307 16.57 -8.55 2.68
C GLU A 307 15.15 -9.14 2.45
N ASN A 308 14.18 -8.77 3.31
CA ASN A 308 12.81 -9.23 3.21
C ASN A 308 11.87 -8.11 2.74
N GLU A 309 11.52 -8.13 1.46
CA GLU A 309 10.66 -7.14 0.78
C GLU A 309 9.25 -7.04 1.43
N LYS A 310 8.71 -8.15 1.94
CA LYS A 310 7.41 -8.16 2.64
C LYS A 310 7.47 -7.42 3.97
N LEU A 311 8.55 -7.63 4.73
CA LEU A 311 8.76 -6.94 6.01
C LEU A 311 8.97 -5.43 5.78
N ALA A 312 9.70 -5.06 4.72
CA ALA A 312 9.88 -3.67 4.31
C ALA A 312 8.54 -3.00 3.97
N ALA A 313 7.68 -3.68 3.19
CA ALA A 313 6.35 -3.18 2.82
C ALA A 313 5.43 -3.03 4.04
N MET A 314 5.44 -4.00 4.96
CA MET A 314 4.66 -3.95 6.20
C MET A 314 5.13 -2.80 7.11
N TYR A 315 6.44 -2.64 7.28
CA TYR A 315 7.01 -1.54 8.04
C TYR A 315 6.66 -0.19 7.40
N LYS A 316 6.80 -0.04 6.07
CA LYS A 316 6.44 1.19 5.35
C LYS A 316 4.96 1.53 5.51
N LYS A 317 4.09 0.53 5.61
CA LYS A 317 2.67 0.72 5.93
C LYS A 317 2.49 1.21 7.37
N LEU A 318 3.11 0.57 8.35
CA LEU A 318 2.97 0.90 9.78
C LEU A 318 3.54 2.29 10.13
N VAL A 319 4.67 2.67 9.52
CA VAL A 319 5.37 3.94 9.76
C VAL A 319 4.88 5.05 8.82
N ARG A 320 3.70 4.86 8.21
CA ARG A 320 3.08 5.90 7.38
C ARG A 320 2.76 7.12 8.24
N LYS A 321 3.52 8.19 8.03
CA LYS A 321 3.29 9.49 8.65
C LYS A 321 2.03 10.13 8.10
N ASN A 322 1.36 10.93 8.92
CA ASN A 322 0.38 11.87 8.41
C ASN A 322 1.07 12.89 7.49
N GLU A 323 0.36 13.38 6.47
CA GLU A 323 0.86 14.40 5.53
C GLU A 323 1.16 15.74 6.20
N LYS A 324 0.67 15.96 7.43
CA LYS A 324 0.86 17.20 8.18
C LYS A 324 1.46 16.94 9.56
N CYS A 325 2.35 17.83 9.97
CA CYS A 325 2.86 17.91 11.34
C CYS A 325 2.63 19.30 11.95
N ILE A 326 2.72 19.36 13.26
CA ILE A 326 2.63 20.62 14.02
C ILE A 326 4.03 20.98 14.48
N GLN A 327 4.46 22.21 14.21
CA GLN A 327 5.74 22.73 14.67
C GLN A 327 5.51 23.84 15.70
N LEU A 328 5.96 23.60 16.92
CA LEU A 328 6.05 24.59 17.99
C LEU A 328 7.41 25.28 17.93
N GLN A 329 7.41 26.60 17.85
CA GLN A 329 8.61 27.43 17.84
C GLN A 329 8.77 28.15 19.18
N ILE A 330 9.89 27.92 19.85
CA ILE A 330 10.21 28.46 21.17
C ILE A 330 11.44 29.38 21.03
N PRO A 331 11.32 30.69 21.31
CA PRO A 331 12.44 31.61 21.28
C PRO A 331 13.43 31.30 22.39
N VAL A 332 14.70 31.22 22.03
CA VAL A 332 15.84 30.99 22.91
C VAL A 332 16.62 32.30 22.99
N LYS A 333 16.47 33.04 24.10
CA LYS A 333 17.20 34.30 24.32
C LYS A 333 18.67 33.99 24.62
N ASN A 334 19.54 34.13 23.62
CA ASN A 334 20.98 33.91 23.77
C ASN A 334 21.79 35.10 23.24
N GLY A 335 21.72 36.23 23.95
CA GLY A 335 22.41 37.46 23.54
C GLY A 335 21.75 38.15 22.34
N SER A 336 22.54 38.57 21.36
CA SER A 336 22.09 39.45 20.25
C SER A 336 21.42 38.74 19.07
N LYS A 337 21.23 37.42 19.11
CA LYS A 337 20.57 36.66 18.03
C LYS A 337 19.38 35.90 18.59
N ASP A 338 18.20 36.19 18.05
CA ASP A 338 16.98 35.45 18.33
C ASP A 338 17.03 34.12 17.56
N GLU A 339 17.24 33.04 18.30
CA GLU A 339 17.22 31.69 17.77
C GLU A 339 15.95 30.99 18.23
N MET A 340 15.36 30.18 17.36
CA MET A 340 14.10 29.48 17.63
C MET A 340 14.38 27.98 17.75
N LEU A 341 14.06 27.41 18.90
CA LEU A 341 13.98 25.96 19.08
C LEU A 341 12.67 25.49 18.45
N LYS A 342 12.75 24.51 17.55
CA LYS A 342 11.59 23.97 16.85
C LYS A 342 11.31 22.56 17.35
N VAL A 343 10.11 22.34 17.89
CA VAL A 343 9.61 21.01 18.29
C VAL A 343 8.53 20.61 17.30
N GLU A 344 8.76 19.54 16.56
CA GLU A 344 7.80 18.98 15.61
C GLU A 344 7.05 17.80 16.22
N PHE A 345 5.74 17.81 16.06
CA PHE A 345 4.82 16.75 16.46
C PHE A 345 4.28 16.04 15.22
N GLU A 346 4.57 14.74 15.11
CA GLU A 346 4.14 13.91 13.98
C GLU A 346 3.16 12.85 14.46
N TYR A 347 2.14 12.52 13.66
CA TYR A 347 1.16 11.49 13.99
C TYR A 347 1.28 10.29 13.05
N TYR A 348 1.26 9.09 13.63
CA TYR A 348 1.30 7.82 12.93
C TYR A 348 -0.09 7.19 12.95
N SER A 349 -0.83 7.27 11.84
CA SER A 349 -2.25 6.91 11.80
C SER A 349 -2.52 5.43 12.05
N GLU A 350 -1.64 4.56 11.53
CA GLU A 350 -1.78 3.10 11.70
C GLU A 350 -1.44 2.65 13.12
N LEU A 351 -0.57 3.39 13.82
CA LEU A 351 -0.15 3.06 15.19
C LEU A 351 -0.91 3.87 16.26
N ASN A 352 -1.65 4.89 15.83
CA ASN A 352 -2.48 5.76 16.66
C ASN A 352 -1.72 6.44 17.82
N PHE A 353 -0.52 6.96 17.57
CA PHE A 353 0.21 7.78 18.53
C PHE A 353 0.88 9.00 17.88
N VAL A 354 1.15 10.01 18.71
CA VAL A 354 1.88 11.22 18.36
C VAL A 354 3.34 11.07 18.80
N THR A 355 4.28 11.58 18.03
CA THR A 355 5.68 11.66 18.42
C THR A 355 6.10 13.10 18.50
N ALA A 356 7.08 13.40 19.34
CA ALA A 356 7.74 14.71 19.34
C ALA A 356 9.23 14.56 19.01
N ARG A 357 9.73 15.50 18.21
CA ARG A 357 11.15 15.64 17.93
C ARG A 357 11.59 17.09 18.00
N VAL A 358 12.80 17.32 18.47
CA VAL A 358 13.46 18.61 18.33
C VAL A 358 14.15 18.63 16.97
N VAL A 359 13.71 19.54 16.10
CA VAL A 359 14.33 19.71 14.78
C VAL A 359 15.73 20.27 14.99
N GLN A 360 16.73 19.60 14.40
CA GLN A 360 18.11 20.08 14.45
C GLN A 360 18.24 21.41 13.70
N ASP A 361 18.25 22.49 14.46
CA ASP A 361 18.59 23.84 14.01
C ASP A 361 19.81 24.33 14.82
N LYS A 362 20.43 25.44 14.42
CA LYS A 362 21.55 26.05 15.16
C LYS A 362 21.23 26.22 16.64
N ALA A 363 19.98 26.57 16.96
CA ALA A 363 19.48 26.69 18.33
C ALA A 363 19.65 25.38 19.15
N SER A 364 19.42 24.23 18.53
CA SER A 364 19.53 22.91 19.18
C SER A 364 20.98 22.48 19.41
N GLU A 365 21.87 22.72 18.43
CA GLU A 365 23.32 22.56 18.61
C GLU A 365 23.86 23.49 19.71
N LEU A 366 23.18 24.61 19.91
CA LEU A 366 23.52 25.58 20.93
C LEU A 366 23.01 25.20 22.32
N LEU A 367 22.16 24.19 22.50
CA LEU A 367 21.78 23.71 23.83
C LEU A 367 22.74 22.66 24.38
N TRP A 368 23.40 21.90 23.50
CA TRP A 368 24.39 20.89 23.89
C TRP A 368 25.43 20.75 22.78
N SER A 369 26.64 21.28 23.01
CA SER A 369 27.74 21.24 22.06
C SER A 369 28.84 20.37 22.68
N SER A 370 28.72 19.04 22.54
CA SER A 370 29.89 18.18 22.74
C SER A 370 30.77 18.29 21.51
N LYS A 371 32.09 18.40 21.70
CA LYS A 371 33.05 18.31 20.58
C LYS A 371 33.10 16.89 19.99
N SER A 372 32.44 15.90 20.60
CA SER A 372 32.39 14.54 20.07
C SER A 372 31.48 14.47 18.83
N LYS A 373 32.00 13.90 17.74
CA LYS A 373 31.28 13.68 16.48
C LYS A 373 30.08 12.72 16.61
N THR A 374 29.82 12.16 17.79
CA THR A 374 28.69 11.27 18.09
C THR A 374 27.40 12.03 18.46
N SER A 375 27.41 13.37 18.46
CA SER A 375 26.35 14.26 18.96
C SER A 375 24.97 14.23 18.23
N LYS A 376 24.74 13.37 17.21
CA LYS A 376 23.45 13.33 16.49
C LYS A 376 22.26 12.92 17.38
N THR A 377 22.51 12.25 18.51
CA THR A 377 21.48 11.77 19.45
C THR A 377 21.00 12.83 20.43
N VAL A 378 21.73 13.93 20.63
CA VAL A 378 21.52 14.79 21.79
C VAL A 378 20.27 15.69 21.68
N SER A 379 19.87 16.09 20.46
CA SER A 379 18.63 16.84 20.26
C SER A 379 17.40 16.03 20.70
N SER A 380 17.47 14.69 20.66
CA SER A 380 16.39 13.80 21.11
C SER A 380 16.29 13.69 22.64
N LEU A 381 17.32 14.10 23.38
CA LEU A 381 17.36 13.98 24.85
C LEU A 381 16.71 15.17 25.56
N LEU A 382 16.55 16.32 24.90
CA LEU A 382 16.01 17.54 25.53
C LEU A 382 14.60 17.33 26.10
N LEU A 383 13.77 16.56 25.39
CA LEU A 383 12.39 16.26 25.77
C LEU A 383 12.28 14.97 26.60
N GLN A 384 13.40 14.29 26.84
CA GLN A 384 13.44 13.07 27.62
C GLN A 384 13.22 13.35 29.10
N ASP A 385 12.45 12.48 29.76
CA ASP A 385 12.22 12.49 31.20
C ASP A 385 11.76 13.87 31.70
N LEU A 386 10.92 14.55 30.91
CA LEU A 386 10.19 15.73 31.38
C LEU A 386 9.23 15.36 32.51
N ILE A 387 8.63 14.16 32.39
CA ILE A 387 7.94 13.46 33.46
C ILE A 387 8.85 12.30 33.88
N GLU A 388 8.87 11.98 35.18
CA GLU A 388 9.65 10.86 35.69
C GLU A 388 9.29 9.56 34.95
N ASN A 389 10.32 8.86 34.47
CA ASN A 389 10.23 7.60 33.73
C ASN A 389 9.58 7.69 32.33
N ASP A 390 9.41 8.89 31.76
CA ASP A 390 8.99 9.08 30.36
C ASP A 390 10.19 9.32 29.44
N ASN A 391 10.95 8.26 29.19
CA ASN A 391 12.18 8.32 28.40
C ASN A 391 11.92 8.30 26.86
N GLY A 392 10.65 8.13 26.45
CA GLY A 392 10.26 7.96 25.06
C GLY A 392 10.84 6.70 24.39
N GLN A 393 11.31 5.72 25.19
CA GLN A 393 11.80 4.42 24.73
C GLN A 393 10.72 3.34 24.80
N ASP A 394 9.59 3.60 25.44
CA ASP A 394 8.48 2.67 25.43
C ASP A 394 7.38 3.18 24.52
N LEU A 395 6.80 2.28 23.73
CA LEU A 395 5.61 2.61 22.97
C LEU A 395 4.43 2.80 23.94
N PRO A 396 3.64 3.88 23.80
CA PRO A 396 2.39 4.06 24.55
C PRO A 396 1.54 2.79 24.39
N THR A 397 1.16 2.24 25.53
CA THR A 397 0.91 0.81 25.73
C THR A 397 -0.27 0.23 24.93
N GLY A 398 -0.17 -1.07 24.60
CA GLY A 398 -1.29 -1.94 24.19
C GLY A 398 -1.76 -1.81 22.74
N SER A 399 -2.00 -0.61 22.21
CA SER A 399 -2.63 -0.48 20.89
C SER A 399 -1.69 -0.88 19.75
N ALA A 400 -0.47 -0.35 19.71
CA ALA A 400 0.50 -0.70 18.67
C ALA A 400 0.93 -2.18 18.72
N GLU A 401 1.17 -2.70 19.94
CA GLU A 401 1.50 -4.12 20.15
C GLU A 401 0.35 -5.03 19.68
N ASN A 402 -0.90 -4.72 20.03
CA ASN A 402 -2.07 -5.49 19.60
C ASN A 402 -2.38 -5.35 18.10
N ILE A 403 -2.18 -4.17 17.51
CA ILE A 403 -2.35 -3.95 16.06
C ILE A 403 -1.34 -4.82 15.31
N ILE A 404 -0.10 -4.86 15.76
CA ILE A 404 0.95 -5.65 15.11
C ILE A 404 0.70 -7.16 15.30
N LEU A 405 0.30 -7.59 16.49
CA LEU A 405 -0.11 -8.99 16.73
C LEU A 405 -1.33 -9.41 15.90
N LYS A 406 -2.29 -8.52 15.64
CA LYS A 406 -3.45 -8.80 14.78
C LYS A 406 -3.06 -8.98 13.31
N ILE A 407 -2.06 -8.25 12.82
CA ILE A 407 -1.60 -8.39 11.43
C ILE A 407 -1.02 -9.79 11.16
N ASP A 408 -0.35 -10.40 12.15
CA ASP A 408 0.13 -11.80 12.05
C ASP A 408 -1.03 -12.81 11.99
N ALA A 409 -2.08 -12.59 12.79
CA ALA A 409 -3.24 -13.49 12.82
C ALA A 409 -4.00 -13.52 11.48
N ASP A 410 -4.19 -12.35 10.86
CA ASP A 410 -4.88 -12.24 9.57
C ASP A 410 -4.04 -12.82 8.42
N SER A 411 -2.72 -12.68 8.49
CA SER A 411 -1.78 -13.20 7.48
C SER A 411 -1.70 -14.73 7.48
N ASN A 412 -1.79 -15.37 8.66
CA ASN A 412 -1.79 -16.83 8.77
C ASN A 412 -3.14 -17.48 8.41
N SER A 413 -4.24 -16.74 8.52
CA SER A 413 -5.59 -17.27 8.20
C SER A 413 -5.84 -17.53 6.70
N HIS A 414 -5.01 -16.97 5.81
CA HIS A 414 -5.16 -17.10 4.36
C HIS A 414 -4.21 -18.11 3.69
N SER A 415 -3.33 -18.81 4.43
CA SER A 415 -2.38 -19.78 3.82
C SER A 415 -2.72 -21.27 4.03
N LEU A 416 -3.78 -21.61 4.77
CA LEU A 416 -4.07 -23.00 5.17
C LEU A 416 -5.22 -23.68 4.41
N SER A 417 -5.63 -23.17 3.24
CA SER A 417 -6.69 -23.79 2.41
C SER A 417 -6.21 -24.41 1.09
N GLY A 418 -4.91 -24.66 0.92
CA GLY A 418 -4.39 -25.28 -0.30
C GLY A 418 -3.22 -26.19 0.00
N VAL A 419 -3.34 -27.46 -0.41
CA VAL A 419 -2.31 -28.51 -0.39
C VAL A 419 -2.19 -29.29 0.91
N ILE A 420 -3.15 -30.22 1.13
CA ILE A 420 -2.85 -31.52 1.71
C ILE A 420 -3.14 -32.55 0.62
N GLU A 421 -2.16 -32.81 -0.24
CA GLU A 421 -2.12 -34.04 -1.01
C GLU A 421 -1.51 -35.12 -0.11
N THR A 422 -2.35 -36.03 0.33
CA THR A 422 -1.98 -37.26 1.03
C THR A 422 -1.07 -38.11 0.16
N ARG A 423 0.21 -38.21 0.53
CA ARG A 423 1.10 -39.24 0.01
C ARG A 423 1.33 -40.27 1.12
N ASN A 424 0.57 -41.37 1.02
CA ASN A 424 0.83 -42.59 1.77
C ASN A 424 2.21 -43.12 1.37
N VAL A 425 3.12 -43.22 2.33
CA VAL A 425 4.28 -44.10 2.27
C VAL A 425 4.30 -44.86 3.58
N GLU A 426 3.94 -46.13 3.49
CA GLU A 426 4.23 -47.14 4.50
C GLU A 426 5.73 -47.47 4.39
N THR A 427 6.50 -47.26 5.45
CA THR A 427 7.74 -48.00 5.72
C THR A 427 7.99 -48.03 7.22
N GLU A 428 7.73 -49.23 7.76
CA GLU A 428 8.56 -50.04 8.65
C GLU A 428 9.30 -49.39 9.84
N GLU A 429 8.99 -50.00 10.98
CA GLU A 429 9.66 -49.98 12.27
C GLU A 429 11.19 -50.14 12.15
N ASP A 430 11.93 -49.25 12.82
CA ASP A 430 13.04 -49.68 13.67
C ASP A 430 13.35 -48.58 14.70
N GLY A 431 13.22 -48.96 15.96
CA GLY A 431 13.39 -48.09 17.11
C GLY A 431 14.85 -47.75 17.38
N ILE A 432 15.12 -46.45 17.47
CA ILE A 432 16.26 -45.90 18.20
C ILE A 432 15.72 -44.68 18.95
N ASP A 433 15.43 -44.87 20.24
CA ASP A 433 15.22 -43.77 21.19
C ASP A 433 16.54 -43.00 21.33
N PHE A 434 16.60 -41.84 20.68
CA PHE A 434 17.60 -40.82 20.94
C PHE A 434 16.84 -39.57 21.40
N ASP A 435 16.64 -39.45 22.71
CA ASP A 435 16.22 -38.21 23.36
C ASP A 435 17.33 -37.16 23.16
N MET A 436 17.31 -36.49 22.02
CA MET A 436 17.83 -35.14 21.92
C MET A 436 16.65 -34.22 22.19
N GLU A 437 16.61 -33.67 23.40
CA GLU A 437 15.90 -32.41 23.68
C GLU A 437 16.55 -31.34 22.79
N GLU A 438 16.09 -31.29 21.54
CA GLU A 438 16.36 -30.20 20.62
C GLU A 438 15.59 -29.00 21.21
N GLU A 439 16.32 -28.15 21.94
CA GLU A 439 15.86 -26.81 22.29
C GLU A 439 15.49 -26.11 20.99
N ASN A 440 14.22 -26.22 20.60
CA ASN A 440 13.63 -25.44 19.53
C ASN A 440 13.66 -23.99 20.00
N GLU A 441 14.75 -23.28 19.69
CA GLU A 441 14.77 -21.82 19.70
C GLU A 441 13.67 -21.37 18.74
N GLU A 442 12.50 -21.06 19.29
CA GLU A 442 11.35 -20.56 18.54
C GLU A 442 11.80 -19.32 17.76
N VAL A 443 11.94 -19.49 16.44
CA VAL A 443 12.28 -18.39 15.54
C VAL A 443 11.20 -17.32 15.71
N PRO A 444 11.56 -16.08 16.10
CA PRO A 444 10.58 -15.04 16.39
C PRO A 444 9.70 -14.77 15.17
N SER A 445 8.40 -14.58 15.40
CA SER A 445 7.44 -14.35 14.31
C SER A 445 7.80 -13.11 13.49
N LEU A 446 7.33 -13.05 12.24
CA LEU A 446 7.56 -11.89 11.36
C LEU A 446 7.12 -10.57 12.02
N SER A 447 6.01 -10.59 12.77
CA SER A 447 5.58 -9.41 13.54
C SER A 447 6.42 -9.10 14.76
N GLN A 448 6.97 -10.10 15.46
CA GLN A 448 7.94 -9.86 16.54
C GLN A 448 9.22 -9.21 16.00
N MET A 449 9.71 -9.68 14.85
CA MET A 449 10.83 -9.04 14.16
C MET A 449 10.51 -7.62 13.67
N ALA A 450 9.29 -7.40 13.15
CA ALA A 450 8.83 -6.07 12.74
C ALA A 450 8.70 -5.11 13.93
N LEU A 451 8.14 -5.56 15.05
CA LEU A 451 8.05 -4.82 16.31
C LEU A 451 9.43 -4.44 16.85
N TRP A 452 10.36 -5.40 16.87
CA TRP A 452 11.72 -5.16 17.34
C TRP A 452 12.42 -4.11 16.47
N LYS A 453 12.30 -4.21 15.13
CA LYS A 453 12.84 -3.19 14.21
C LYS A 453 12.14 -1.85 14.34
N LEU A 454 10.82 -1.83 14.56
CA LEU A 454 10.07 -0.61 14.79
C LEU A 454 10.54 0.09 16.05
N ARG A 455 10.60 -0.63 17.17
CA ARG A 455 11.25 -0.18 18.40
C ARG A 455 12.65 0.37 18.13
N GLN A 456 13.52 -0.43 17.51
CA GLN A 456 14.88 -0.01 17.19
C GLN A 456 14.90 1.28 16.36
N SER A 457 14.04 1.43 15.36
CA SER A 457 14.00 2.62 14.51
C SER A 457 13.56 3.88 15.26
N PHE A 458 12.55 3.79 16.14
CA PHE A 458 12.11 4.92 16.98
C PHE A 458 13.18 5.32 18.01
N PHE A 459 14.04 4.38 18.43
CA PHE A 459 15.06 4.65 19.46
C PHE A 459 16.42 5.03 18.91
N THR A 460 16.79 4.53 17.73
CA THR A 460 18.11 4.75 17.13
C THR A 460 18.11 5.86 16.09
N SER A 461 16.99 6.09 15.39
CA SER A 461 16.91 7.12 14.36
C SER A 461 16.59 8.47 14.98
N SER A 462 17.49 9.44 14.82
CA SER A 462 17.21 10.86 15.10
C SER A 462 16.15 11.45 14.17
N GLU A 463 15.80 10.76 13.08
CA GLU A 463 14.83 11.23 12.09
C GLU A 463 13.38 10.99 12.53
N ILE A 464 13.16 9.98 13.37
CA ILE A 464 11.83 9.63 13.86
C ILE A 464 11.66 10.25 15.24
N GLY A 465 10.53 10.95 15.47
CA GLY A 465 10.23 11.49 16.78
C GLY A 465 9.99 10.41 17.82
N ARG A 466 10.19 10.75 19.10
CA ARG A 466 9.95 9.81 20.20
C ARG A 466 8.50 9.87 20.67
N PRO A 467 7.86 8.71 20.94
CA PRO A 467 6.46 8.64 21.34
C PRO A 467 6.31 8.84 22.86
N TYR A 468 6.61 10.04 23.37
CA TYR A 468 6.47 10.31 24.80
C TYR A 468 5.02 10.16 25.29
N ASN A 469 4.83 9.71 26.53
CA ASN A 469 3.51 9.59 27.13
C ASN A 469 2.85 10.96 27.31
N TRP A 470 3.63 11.98 27.71
CA TRP A 470 3.11 13.35 27.83
C TRP A 470 2.61 13.91 26.50
N CYS A 471 3.24 13.54 25.37
CA CYS A 471 2.79 13.95 24.05
C CYS A 471 1.41 13.38 23.72
N GLN A 472 1.17 12.13 24.08
CA GLN A 472 -0.14 11.49 23.88
C GLN A 472 -1.22 12.21 24.66
N TYR A 473 -0.94 12.48 25.93
CA TYR A 473 -1.90 13.12 26.83
C TYR A 473 -2.32 14.50 26.32
N VAL A 474 -1.35 15.34 25.93
CA VAL A 474 -1.63 16.67 25.38
C VAL A 474 -2.35 16.59 24.02
N ALA A 475 -2.11 15.53 23.23
CA ALA A 475 -2.85 15.26 22.01
C ALA A 475 -4.28 14.70 22.24
N GLY A 476 -4.69 14.50 23.51
CA GLY A 476 -6.00 13.92 23.86
C GLY A 476 -6.07 12.40 23.72
N LEU A 477 -4.93 11.73 23.57
CA LEU A 477 -4.83 10.27 23.55
C LEU A 477 -4.53 9.77 24.96
N ASN A 478 -5.44 8.94 25.49
CA ASN A 478 -5.29 8.36 26.82
C ASN A 478 -4.93 6.87 26.72
N PHE A 479 -3.72 6.52 27.14
CA PHE A 479 -3.24 5.14 27.21
C PHE A 479 -3.21 4.69 28.67
N THR A 480 -3.69 3.48 28.95
CA THR A 480 -3.63 2.91 30.30
C THR A 480 -2.19 2.57 30.65
N SER A 481 -1.60 3.26 31.62
CA SER A 481 -0.23 3.00 32.08
C SER A 481 -0.07 1.54 32.53
N LYS A 482 0.95 0.84 32.03
CA LYS A 482 1.28 -0.56 32.38
C LYS A 482 1.50 -0.74 33.89
N HIS A 483 1.92 0.30 34.60
CA HIS A 483 2.25 0.24 36.03
C HIS A 483 1.05 0.10 36.99
N LEU A 484 -0.19 0.23 36.51
CA LEU A 484 -1.36 -0.04 37.36
C LEU A 484 -1.65 -1.55 37.52
N GLY A 485 -1.08 -2.43 36.70
CA GLY A 485 -1.43 -3.85 36.70
C GLY A 485 -0.77 -4.71 37.79
N GLU A 486 0.44 -4.35 38.24
CA GLU A 486 1.25 -5.24 39.11
C GLU A 486 1.19 -4.91 40.61
N ASN A 487 0.59 -3.78 41.01
CA ASN A 487 0.55 -3.35 42.42
C ASN A 487 -0.86 -3.22 43.03
N LEU A 488 -1.88 -3.83 42.41
CA LEU A 488 -3.29 -3.73 42.84
C LEU A 488 -3.63 -4.43 44.17
N GLU A 489 -2.68 -5.04 44.88
CA GLU A 489 -2.96 -5.62 46.21
C GLU A 489 -2.73 -4.66 47.38
N ASN A 490 -2.12 -3.49 47.17
CA ASN A 490 -1.94 -2.50 48.25
C ASN A 490 -2.71 -1.21 47.95
N ASN A 491 -3.99 -1.22 48.34
CA ASN A 491 -4.80 -0.03 48.55
C ASN A 491 -4.11 0.92 49.56
N ASP A 492 -4.40 2.22 49.43
CA ASP A 492 -4.00 3.31 50.33
C ASP A 492 -2.61 3.93 50.14
N MET A 493 -2.33 4.45 48.94
CA MET A 493 -1.80 5.82 48.82
C MET A 493 -1.89 6.27 47.36
N MET A 494 -2.66 7.33 47.16
CA MET A 494 -2.68 8.17 45.96
C MET A 494 -1.27 8.79 45.80
N THR A 495 -0.31 7.99 45.35
CA THR A 495 1.10 8.38 45.28
C THR A 495 1.27 9.40 44.15
N GLN A 496 2.12 10.39 44.41
CA GLN A 496 2.46 11.59 43.65
C GLN A 496 2.87 11.43 42.17
N SER A 497 2.68 10.26 41.56
CA SER A 497 2.91 10.02 40.13
C SER A 497 1.76 10.45 39.22
N GLN A 498 0.59 10.79 39.79
CA GLN A 498 -0.51 11.46 39.08
C GLN A 498 -0.30 12.98 39.02
N ILE A 499 0.83 13.44 38.47
CA ILE A 499 0.77 14.76 37.85
C ILE A 499 -0.13 14.57 36.64
N GLU A 500 -1.42 14.93 36.77
CA GLU A 500 -2.25 15.19 35.60
C GLU A 500 -1.47 16.20 34.77
N ALA A 501 -0.84 15.71 33.69
CA ALA A 501 0.14 16.44 32.90
C ALA A 501 -0.57 17.54 32.10
N SER A 502 -1.08 18.56 32.80
CA SER A 502 -1.81 19.65 32.20
C SER A 502 -0.93 20.30 31.14
N MET A 503 -1.56 20.78 30.08
CA MET A 503 -0.87 21.50 29.02
C MET A 503 0.04 22.61 29.59
N LYS A 504 -0.44 23.32 30.62
CA LYS A 504 0.32 24.34 31.33
C LYS A 504 1.58 23.78 32.01
N THR A 505 1.45 22.69 32.76
CA THR A 505 2.59 22.04 33.44
C THR A 505 3.63 21.58 32.42
N MET A 506 3.20 20.96 31.31
CA MET A 506 4.12 20.48 30.28
C MET A 506 4.85 21.62 29.58
N MET A 507 4.15 22.70 29.22
CA MET A 507 4.80 23.87 28.62
C MET A 507 5.76 24.56 29.59
N GLN A 508 5.43 24.61 30.89
CA GLN A 508 6.34 25.12 31.92
C GLN A 508 7.59 24.24 32.09
N LEU A 509 7.44 22.92 32.05
CA LEU A 509 8.57 21.99 32.14
C LEU A 509 9.48 22.09 30.91
N ILE A 510 8.91 22.13 29.71
CA ILE A 510 9.68 22.37 28.47
C ILE A 510 10.42 23.70 28.56
N GLN A 511 9.72 24.77 28.94
CA GLN A 511 10.34 26.08 29.09
C GLN A 511 11.48 26.05 30.11
N ARG A 512 11.25 25.47 31.29
CA ARG A 512 12.24 25.35 32.35
C ARG A 512 13.46 24.57 31.89
N ARG A 513 13.26 23.46 31.17
CA ARG A 513 14.35 22.66 30.58
C ARG A 513 15.14 23.47 29.55
N VAL A 514 14.47 24.15 28.63
CA VAL A 514 15.14 24.98 27.61
C VAL A 514 15.96 26.08 28.29
N ARG A 515 15.34 26.82 29.22
CA ARG A 515 16.00 27.90 29.95
C ARG A 515 17.20 27.40 30.77
N SER A 516 17.04 26.32 31.52
CA SER A 516 18.12 25.78 32.34
C SER A 516 19.29 25.27 31.50
N HIS A 517 19.05 24.70 30.32
CA HIS A 517 20.11 24.28 29.39
C HIS A 517 20.86 25.47 28.79
N VAL A 518 20.16 26.56 28.47
CA VAL A 518 20.80 27.81 28.01
C VAL A 518 21.73 28.37 29.09
N VAL A 519 21.22 28.48 30.33
CA VAL A 519 21.99 28.98 31.48
C VAL A 519 23.15 28.05 31.81
N LEU A 520 22.91 26.73 31.84
CA LEU A 520 23.94 25.72 32.03
C LEU A 520 25.08 25.94 31.04
N ARG A 521 24.79 26.14 29.75
CA ARG A 521 25.82 26.37 28.76
C ARG A 521 26.58 27.68 29.00
N GLN A 522 25.89 28.75 29.38
CA GLN A 522 26.53 30.00 29.75
C GLN A 522 27.50 29.80 30.94
N HIS A 523 27.12 28.97 31.92
CA HIS A 523 28.00 28.57 33.02
C HIS A 523 29.20 27.76 32.54
N LEU A 524 29.00 26.72 31.72
CA LEU A 524 30.11 25.91 31.19
C LEU A 524 31.11 26.77 30.38
N LYS A 525 30.62 27.74 29.59
CA LYS A 525 31.47 28.71 28.89
C LYS A 525 32.23 29.63 29.86
N SER A 526 31.56 30.11 30.90
CA SER A 526 32.16 30.99 31.91
C SER A 526 33.23 30.26 32.72
N PHE A 527 33.00 28.98 33.06
CA PHE A 527 33.98 28.12 33.73
C PHE A 527 35.21 27.87 32.85
N GLY A 528 35.03 27.72 31.54
CA GLY A 528 36.14 27.68 30.58
C GLY A 528 37.01 28.94 30.59
N ASN A 529 36.42 30.10 30.91
CA ASN A 529 37.12 31.37 31.07
C ASN A 529 37.61 31.61 32.51
N GLY A 530 37.38 30.66 33.42
CA GLY A 530 37.74 30.76 34.83
C GLY A 530 36.86 31.67 35.69
N VAL A 531 35.68 32.06 35.20
CA VAL A 531 34.73 32.93 35.91
C VAL A 531 33.56 32.10 36.42
N VAL A 532 33.23 32.25 37.71
CA VAL A 532 32.04 31.64 38.33
C VAL A 532 30.98 32.72 38.44
N ASN A 533 29.96 32.65 37.59
CA ASN A 533 28.78 33.49 37.73
C ASN A 533 27.85 32.85 38.77
N VAL A 534 27.26 33.68 39.61
CA VAL A 534 26.29 33.27 40.64
C VAL A 534 25.01 34.05 40.40
N HIS A 535 23.87 33.48 40.76
CA HIS A 535 22.58 34.14 40.61
C HIS A 535 22.60 35.53 41.31
N PRO A 536 22.01 36.59 40.72
CA PRO A 536 22.06 37.95 41.27
C PRO A 536 21.52 38.10 42.70
N SER A 537 20.68 37.16 43.16
CA SER A 537 20.14 37.16 44.52
C SER A 537 21.11 36.60 45.57
N VAL A 538 22.24 36.02 45.17
CA VAL A 538 23.22 35.43 46.09
C VAL A 538 24.42 36.35 46.14
N ASP A 539 24.88 36.67 47.36
CA ASP A 539 26.01 37.56 47.55
C ASP A 539 27.25 37.06 46.78
N PRO A 540 27.87 37.93 45.96
CA PRO A 540 29.14 37.65 45.30
C PRO A 540 30.23 37.65 46.37
N SER A 541 30.35 36.54 47.10
CA SER A 541 31.42 36.35 48.07
C SER A 541 32.76 36.26 47.35
N ASP A 542 33.77 36.93 47.87
CA ASP A 542 35.13 36.86 47.35
C ASP A 542 35.74 35.49 47.67
N PHE A 543 35.86 34.62 46.66
CA PHE A 543 36.57 33.35 46.77
C PHE A 543 38.07 33.58 46.57
N LYS A 544 38.91 32.95 47.42
CA LYS A 544 40.36 32.90 47.19
C LYS A 544 40.70 31.85 46.13
N THR A 545 39.89 30.79 46.07
CA THR A 545 39.99 29.75 45.05
C THR A 545 39.67 30.29 43.65
N LYS A 546 40.47 29.90 42.66
CA LYS A 546 40.24 30.19 41.23
C LYS A 546 40.16 28.91 40.41
N ILE A 547 39.38 28.93 39.34
CA ILE A 547 39.36 27.85 38.36
C ILE A 547 40.65 27.95 37.52
N LEU A 548 41.44 26.88 37.52
CA LEU A 548 42.69 26.78 36.74
C LEU A 548 42.46 26.12 35.38
N ASN A 549 41.64 25.06 35.35
CA ASN A 549 41.37 24.30 34.13
C ASN A 549 39.93 23.76 34.16
N PHE A 550 39.28 23.75 32.99
CA PHE A 550 37.97 23.16 32.79
C PHE A 550 37.94 22.45 31.42
N SER A 551 37.70 21.14 31.42
CA SER A 551 37.71 20.32 30.21
C SER A 551 36.69 19.18 30.28
N GLU A 552 36.03 18.89 29.17
CA GLU A 552 35.18 17.70 28.99
C GLU A 552 36.05 16.44 28.99
N LEU A 553 35.72 15.45 29.82
CA LEU A 553 36.47 14.19 29.95
C LEU A 553 35.83 13.06 29.12
N ALA A 554 34.54 12.84 29.33
CA ALA A 554 33.80 11.72 28.77
C ALA A 554 32.34 12.10 28.55
N ASN A 555 31.72 11.42 27.59
CA ASN A 555 30.32 11.57 27.24
C ASN A 555 29.68 10.18 27.25
N ASP A 556 28.87 9.91 28.27
CA ASP A 556 28.00 8.73 28.35
C ASP A 556 26.69 9.03 27.59
N ASP A 557 25.92 8.02 27.20
CA ASP A 557 24.69 8.19 26.40
C ASP A 557 23.69 9.21 27.00
N ASN A 558 23.61 9.31 28.33
CA ASN A 558 22.68 10.19 29.03
C ASN A 558 23.36 11.28 29.89
N SER A 559 24.70 11.38 29.89
CA SER A 559 25.39 12.31 30.79
C SER A 559 26.79 12.69 30.31
N VAL A 560 27.17 13.94 30.57
CA VAL A 560 28.51 14.45 30.24
C VAL A 560 29.32 14.64 31.52
N ILE A 561 30.57 14.16 31.49
CA ILE A 561 31.51 14.29 32.60
C ILE A 561 32.54 15.37 32.26
N TYR A 562 32.63 16.38 33.11
CA TYR A 562 33.63 17.45 33.01
C TYR A 562 34.64 17.33 34.15
N ALA A 563 35.92 17.58 33.84
CA ALA A 563 36.96 17.82 34.83
C ALA A 563 37.17 19.32 35.03
N LEU A 564 37.26 19.71 36.29
CA LEU A 564 37.60 21.03 36.77
C LEU A 564 38.81 20.92 37.69
N THR A 565 39.76 21.86 37.58
CA THR A 565 40.86 21.97 38.55
C THR A 565 40.77 23.32 39.23
N LEU A 566 40.57 23.31 40.54
CA LEU A 566 40.53 24.49 41.38
C LEU A 566 41.90 24.71 42.02
N LYS A 567 42.35 25.96 42.10
CA LYS A 567 43.61 26.35 42.73
C LYS A 567 43.36 27.40 43.80
N CYS A 568 43.85 27.13 45.01
CA CYS A 568 43.89 28.10 46.09
C CYS A 568 45.31 28.11 46.67
N ASN A 569 45.99 29.26 46.58
CA ASN A 569 47.40 29.40 46.93
C ASN A 569 48.28 28.38 46.17
N THR A 570 48.89 27.43 46.89
CA THR A 570 49.75 26.36 46.37
C THR A 570 49.04 25.03 46.18
N LYS A 571 47.83 24.86 46.75
CA LYS A 571 47.09 23.59 46.70
C LYS A 571 46.11 23.59 45.53
N THR A 572 45.91 22.41 44.95
CA THR A 572 45.01 22.20 43.82
C THR A 572 44.06 21.05 44.09
N LEU A 573 42.78 21.29 43.85
CA LEU A 573 41.70 20.32 43.98
C LEU A 573 41.21 19.95 42.57
N LYS A 574 41.20 18.65 42.24
CA LYS A 574 40.57 18.15 41.03
C LYS A 574 39.13 17.82 41.37
N CYS A 575 38.21 18.36 40.60
CA CYS A 575 36.79 18.08 40.69
C CYS A 575 36.34 17.44 39.38
N GLN A 576 35.47 16.46 39.44
CA GLN A 576 34.75 15.92 38.32
C GLN A 576 33.27 16.20 38.53
N VAL A 577 32.58 16.67 37.50
CA VAL A 577 31.13 16.87 37.56
C VAL A 577 30.46 16.08 36.44
N LYS A 578 29.53 15.22 36.83
CA LYS A 578 28.68 14.45 35.94
C LYS A 578 27.31 15.15 35.85
N ILE A 579 26.99 15.63 34.64
CA ILE A 579 25.76 16.34 34.34
C ILE A 579 24.87 15.42 33.51
N ASP A 580 23.72 15.04 34.06
CA ASP A 580 22.73 14.22 33.37
C ASP A 580 21.92 15.08 32.37
N SER A 581 21.50 14.47 31.25
CA SER A 581 20.58 15.06 30.27
C SER A 581 19.26 15.54 30.89
N ARG A 582 18.91 15.00 32.07
CA ARG A 582 17.75 15.38 32.89
C ARG A 582 17.95 16.65 33.71
N TYR A 583 19.01 17.43 33.49
CA TYR A 583 19.14 18.75 34.11
C TYR A 583 17.93 19.67 33.75
N PRO A 584 17.28 20.39 34.68
CA PRO A 584 17.66 20.62 36.07
C PRO A 584 16.89 19.71 37.05
N VAL A 585 16.13 18.72 36.55
CA VAL A 585 15.36 17.79 37.39
C VAL A 585 16.31 16.94 38.22
N GLN A 586 17.35 16.39 37.57
CA GLN A 586 18.46 15.77 38.28
C GLN A 586 19.62 16.77 38.41
N PRO A 587 20.07 17.08 39.63
CA PRO A 587 21.20 17.97 39.83
C PRO A 587 22.51 17.30 39.39
N PRO A 588 23.53 18.10 39.02
CA PRO A 588 24.87 17.59 38.76
C PRO A 588 25.45 16.87 39.97
N THR A 589 26.21 15.81 39.71
CA THR A 589 26.91 15.04 40.74
C THR A 589 28.41 15.32 40.67
N TRP A 590 29.02 15.64 41.80
CA TRP A 590 30.41 16.05 41.92
C TRP A 590 31.25 14.95 42.57
N SER A 591 32.46 14.75 42.06
CA SER A 591 33.51 13.98 42.74
C SER A 591 34.78 14.81 42.90
N LEU A 592 35.43 14.74 44.06
CA LEU A 592 36.54 15.56 44.50
C LEU A 592 37.76 14.68 44.79
N GLN A 593 38.92 15.06 44.25
CA GLN A 593 40.19 14.38 44.45
C GLN A 593 41.30 15.42 44.63
N GLU A 594 42.11 15.28 45.68
CA GLU A 594 43.26 16.17 45.86
C GLU A 594 44.39 15.81 44.88
N ALA A 595 44.99 16.80 44.21
CA ALA A 595 46.05 16.52 43.24
C ALA A 595 47.41 16.19 43.87
N THR A 596 47.61 16.58 45.13
CA THR A 596 48.93 16.69 45.78
C THR A 596 49.48 15.36 46.31
N THR A 597 48.66 14.31 46.40
CA THR A 597 49.04 13.01 47.01
C THR A 597 49.51 11.96 46.01
N LEU A 598 49.84 12.34 44.78
CA LEU A 598 50.33 11.43 43.73
C LEU A 598 51.81 11.04 43.87
N VAL A 599 52.46 11.28 45.01
CA VAL A 599 53.73 10.58 45.29
C VAL A 599 53.34 9.12 45.55
N PRO A 600 53.72 8.16 44.67
CA PRO A 600 53.43 6.77 44.91
C PRO A 600 54.28 6.34 46.10
N ASN A 601 53.69 6.29 47.29
CA ASN A 601 54.30 5.58 48.39
C ASN A 601 54.39 4.11 47.96
N SER A 602 55.61 3.58 47.89
CA SER A 602 55.95 2.24 47.39
C SER A 602 55.39 1.08 48.23
N ARG A 603 54.51 1.37 49.18
CA ARG A 603 53.77 0.40 50.00
C ARG A 603 52.32 0.59 49.63
N GLY A 604 51.70 -0.43 49.04
CA GLY A 604 50.37 -0.43 48.44
C GLY A 604 49.19 -0.18 49.40
N ASP A 605 49.34 0.73 50.34
CA ASP A 605 48.25 1.33 51.09
C ASP A 605 47.55 2.29 50.13
N SER A 606 46.43 1.83 49.57
CA SER A 606 45.50 2.63 48.78
C SER A 606 45.35 4.01 49.42
N ASN A 607 45.61 5.07 48.65
CA ASN A 607 45.40 6.47 49.08
C ASN A 607 43.99 6.58 49.67
N LEU A 608 43.91 6.55 51.00
CA LEU A 608 42.66 6.60 51.73
C LEU A 608 41.98 7.92 51.39
N TYR A 609 40.80 7.78 50.79
CA TYR A 609 39.94 8.89 50.41
C TYR A 609 39.76 9.84 51.60
N ASP A 610 40.11 11.12 51.45
CA ASP A 610 40.04 12.10 52.54
C ASP A 610 38.58 12.26 52.99
N CYS A 611 38.31 11.95 54.26
CA CYS A 611 36.97 12.02 54.81
C CYS A 611 36.39 13.44 54.79
N THR A 612 37.25 14.47 54.80
CA THR A 612 36.80 15.87 54.70
C THR A 612 36.27 16.17 53.30
N LEU A 613 36.95 15.71 52.25
CA LEU A 613 36.47 15.80 50.87
C LEU A 613 35.18 15.00 50.67
N GLY A 614 35.09 13.81 51.27
CA GLY A 614 33.85 13.02 51.26
C GLY A 614 32.67 13.72 51.91
N ASN A 615 32.90 14.53 52.95
CA ASN A 615 31.84 15.33 53.57
C ASN A 615 31.40 16.50 52.68
N ILE A 616 32.34 17.14 51.97
CA ILE A 616 32.02 18.20 50.98
C ILE A 616 31.20 17.60 49.84
N GLU A 617 31.67 16.48 49.26
CA GLU A 617 30.94 15.75 48.22
C GLU A 617 29.53 15.35 48.66
N ALA A 618 29.41 14.68 49.81
CA ALA A 618 28.13 14.20 50.32
C ALA A 618 27.13 15.36 50.48
N ARG A 619 27.60 16.54 50.88
CA ARG A 619 26.77 17.73 51.06
C ARG A 619 26.38 18.42 49.76
N VAL A 620 27.30 18.48 48.80
CA VAL A 620 27.04 19.08 47.48
C VAL A 620 26.13 18.19 46.64
N ASN A 621 26.26 16.86 46.79
CA ASN A 621 25.48 15.86 46.08
C ASN A 621 24.17 15.47 46.76
N SER A 622 24.01 15.69 48.07
CA SER A 622 22.72 15.48 48.72
C SER A 622 21.70 16.42 48.10
N LEU A 623 20.70 15.84 47.42
CA LEU A 623 19.50 16.54 46.92
C LEU A 623 18.84 17.39 48.01
N GLU A 624 18.93 16.93 49.26
CA GLU A 624 18.54 17.61 50.49
C GLU A 624 19.66 18.49 51.08
N GLY A 625 20.44 19.22 50.27
CA GLY A 625 21.48 20.12 50.79
C GLY A 625 20.94 20.93 51.97
N GLY A 626 21.44 20.60 53.17
CA GLY A 626 20.69 20.56 54.45
C GLY A 626 20.15 21.84 55.04
N ASN A 627 19.50 22.70 54.25
CA ASN A 627 18.66 23.81 54.70
C ASN A 627 17.69 24.35 53.62
N GLY A 628 17.55 23.70 52.44
CA GLY A 628 16.70 24.26 51.38
C GLY A 628 17.22 25.57 50.76
N ILE A 629 18.45 25.99 51.10
CA ILE A 629 19.05 27.28 50.68
C ILE A 629 19.24 27.35 49.17
N TYR A 630 19.53 26.22 48.51
CA TYR A 630 19.69 26.20 47.04
C TYR A 630 18.36 26.23 46.29
N TYR A 631 17.27 25.93 46.98
CA TYR A 631 15.95 25.75 46.41
C TYR A 631 14.97 26.63 47.16
N ASN A 632 15.02 27.93 46.93
CA ASN A 632 13.85 28.71 47.24
C ASN A 632 12.74 28.25 46.27
N GLN A 633 11.87 27.34 46.74
CA GLN A 633 10.76 26.80 45.94
C GLN A 633 9.90 27.92 45.35
N GLU A 634 9.91 29.09 45.98
CA GLU A 634 9.21 30.29 45.53
C GLU A 634 9.88 30.97 44.33
N VAL A 635 11.20 30.80 44.14
CA VAL A 635 11.96 31.41 43.05
C VAL A 635 12.32 30.37 42.01
N VAL A 636 11.42 30.19 41.03
CA VAL A 636 11.55 29.26 39.89
C VAL A 636 12.85 29.48 39.09
N GLU A 637 13.46 30.65 39.17
CA GLU A 637 14.71 30.99 38.46
C GLU A 637 15.97 30.38 39.09
N SER A 638 15.91 29.99 40.37
CA SER A 638 17.07 29.41 41.09
C SER A 638 17.50 28.05 40.52
N PHE A 639 16.57 27.27 39.95
CA PHE A 639 16.84 25.95 39.39
C PHE A 639 17.77 25.95 38.17
N ASP A 640 17.91 27.08 37.48
CA ASP A 640 18.81 27.17 36.33
C ASP A 640 20.28 27.26 36.79
N TRP A 641 20.51 27.66 38.04
CA TRP A 641 21.81 28.02 38.61
C TRP A 641 22.39 26.95 39.55
N ILE A 642 21.80 25.75 39.59
CA ILE A 642 22.22 24.66 40.49
C ILE A 642 23.72 24.37 40.34
N LEU A 643 24.20 24.21 39.10
CA LEU A 643 25.61 23.89 38.85
C LEU A 643 26.57 24.96 39.40
N SER A 644 26.28 26.23 39.17
CA SER A 644 27.09 27.35 39.68
C SER A 644 27.05 27.45 41.20
N HIS A 645 25.88 27.21 41.81
CA HIS A 645 25.74 27.25 43.27
C HIS A 645 26.50 26.09 43.93
N GLN A 646 26.42 24.88 43.38
CA GLN A 646 27.21 23.74 43.84
C GLN A 646 28.71 24.02 43.74
N LEU A 647 29.18 24.56 42.62
CA LEU A 647 30.60 24.91 42.46
C LEU A 647 31.05 25.99 43.46
N ARG A 648 30.24 27.04 43.64
CA ARG A 648 30.47 28.08 44.65
C ARG A 648 30.61 27.46 46.04
N GLN A 649 29.74 26.52 46.39
CA GLN A 649 29.79 25.84 47.68
C GLN A 649 31.10 25.05 47.84
N ILE A 650 31.50 24.28 46.82
CA ILE A 650 32.79 23.56 46.82
C ILE A 650 33.95 24.54 47.06
N MET A 651 33.95 25.68 46.38
CA MET A 651 35.00 26.70 46.53
C MET A 651 35.05 27.30 47.93
N LEU A 652 33.90 27.60 48.55
CA LEU A 652 33.82 28.13 49.92
C LEU A 652 34.30 27.12 50.95
N GLU A 653 33.84 25.87 50.84
CA GLU A 653 34.22 24.81 51.78
C GLU A 653 35.70 24.44 51.63
N TRP A 654 36.23 24.47 50.41
CA TRP A 654 37.66 24.30 50.16
C TRP A 654 38.50 25.44 50.76
N ASP A 655 38.11 26.70 50.55
CA ASP A 655 38.78 27.86 51.15
C ASP A 655 38.77 27.79 52.69
N LEU A 656 37.64 27.40 53.28
CA LEU A 656 37.51 27.21 54.72
C LEU A 656 38.43 26.08 55.22
N MET A 657 38.45 24.95 54.53
CA MET A 657 39.30 23.81 54.86
C MET A 657 40.79 24.21 54.85
N LEU A 658 41.23 24.94 53.83
CA LEU A 658 42.60 25.43 53.74
C LEU A 658 42.95 26.43 54.83
N SER A 659 42.04 27.35 55.15
CA SER A 659 42.25 28.33 56.22
C SER A 659 42.47 27.69 57.59
N ASN A 660 41.80 26.56 57.85
CA ASN A 660 41.99 25.79 59.09
C ASN A 660 43.34 25.04 59.11
N THR A 661 43.87 24.63 57.96
CA THR A 661 45.16 23.92 57.88
C THR A 661 46.37 24.84 58.01
N ASP A 662 46.28 26.08 57.51
CA ASP A 662 47.39 27.03 57.52
C ASP A 662 47.61 27.66 58.93
N GLY A 663 46.66 27.47 59.85
CA GLY A 663 46.70 27.97 61.23
C GLY A 663 47.51 27.14 62.24
N ALA A 664 48.24 26.10 61.80
CA ALA A 664 48.92 25.11 62.64
C ALA A 664 50.10 25.63 63.53
N ALA A 665 50.18 26.94 63.80
CA ALA A 665 51.13 27.53 64.74
C ALA A 665 50.51 28.42 65.83
N VAL A 666 49.18 28.50 65.95
CA VAL A 666 48.55 29.20 67.10
C VAL A 666 48.34 28.20 68.24
N LYS A 667 49.27 28.27 69.20
CA LYS A 667 49.30 27.49 70.44
C LYS A 667 47.98 27.56 71.19
N ASN A 668 47.46 26.38 71.54
CA ASN A 668 46.77 26.06 72.80
C ASN A 668 45.87 27.16 73.40
N SER A 669 44.58 27.15 73.06
CA SER A 669 43.56 27.33 74.09
C SER A 669 42.36 26.45 73.80
N ALA A 670 42.05 25.62 74.78
CA ALA A 670 41.03 24.58 74.77
C ALA A 670 39.63 25.10 74.40
N ALA A 671 39.13 24.65 73.24
CA ALA A 671 37.70 24.42 73.04
C ALA A 671 37.54 23.22 72.08
N ASN A 672 36.72 22.25 72.49
CA ASN A 672 36.41 21.02 71.79
C ASN A 672 35.65 21.30 70.47
N GLU A 673 36.37 21.64 69.40
CA GLU A 673 35.76 21.98 68.10
C GLU A 673 35.71 20.83 67.08
N MET A 674 36.02 19.60 67.49
CA MET A 674 35.77 18.43 66.65
C MET A 674 34.77 17.50 67.35
N ARG A 675 33.51 17.53 66.89
CA ARG A 675 32.44 16.66 67.42
C ARG A 675 32.24 15.43 66.51
N GLY A 676 31.98 14.28 67.12
CA GLY A 676 31.65 13.02 66.44
C GLY A 676 32.86 12.16 66.04
N ARG A 677 32.61 10.87 65.71
CA ARG A 677 33.64 9.91 65.28
C ARG A 677 34.43 10.35 64.04
N GLY A 678 33.84 11.23 63.21
CA GLY A 678 34.47 11.77 61.99
C GLY A 678 35.36 12.99 62.19
N ARG A 679 35.50 13.53 63.42
CA ARG A 679 36.30 14.74 63.70
C ARG A 679 35.98 15.94 62.80
N CYS A 680 34.69 16.22 62.58
CA CYS A 680 34.27 17.35 61.75
C CYS A 680 34.46 18.70 62.47
N PRO A 681 34.91 19.77 61.79
CA PRO A 681 35.07 21.10 62.38
C PRO A 681 33.73 21.72 62.84
N SER A 682 33.67 22.26 64.06
CA SER A 682 32.48 22.88 64.67
C SER A 682 32.03 24.18 64.00
N SER A 683 32.94 24.93 63.35
CA SER A 683 32.62 26.22 62.70
C SER A 683 31.64 26.09 61.52
N LEU A 684 31.55 24.90 60.93
CA LEU A 684 30.58 24.58 59.88
C LEU A 684 29.14 24.41 60.40
N TYR A 685 28.91 24.31 61.71
CA TYR A 685 27.58 24.09 62.27
C TYR A 685 26.90 25.40 62.73
N GLU A 686 27.67 26.40 63.16
CA GLU A 686 27.12 27.67 63.67
C GLU A 686 26.82 28.71 62.59
N LEU A 687 27.63 28.77 61.52
CA LEU A 687 27.34 29.58 60.33
C LEU A 687 26.04 29.16 59.60
N TYR A 688 25.54 27.95 59.88
CA TYR A 688 24.35 27.36 59.26
C TYR A 688 23.07 27.51 60.08
N LYS A 689 23.17 27.83 61.38
CA LYS A 689 21.99 28.02 62.25
C LYS A 689 21.36 29.40 62.09
N HIS A 690 22.12 30.36 61.57
CA HIS A 690 21.65 31.68 61.22
C HIS A 690 21.55 31.75 59.70
N GLY A 691 20.36 31.47 59.16
CA GLY A 691 20.09 31.54 57.72
C GLY A 691 20.55 32.88 57.14
N LEU A 692 21.55 32.80 56.26
CA LEU A 692 21.98 33.86 55.36
C LEU A 692 21.39 33.57 53.98
#